data_AF-A0A173VMG5-F1
#
_entry.id   AF-A0A173VMG5-F1
#
_cell.length_a   1.000
_cell.length_b   1.000
_cell.length_c   1.000
_cell.angle_alpha   90.00
_cell.angle_beta   90.00
_cell.angle_gamma   90.00
#
_symmetry.space_group_name_H-M   'P 1'
#
loop_
_entity.id
_entity.type
_entity.pdbx_description
1 polymer ?
#
loop_
_entity_poly.entity_id
_entity_poly.type
_entity_poly.pdbx_seq_one_letter_code
_entity_poly.pdbx_strand_id
1 'polypeptide(L)'
;MTVSTPEQLREAVKADHVCAEYKGNYRGIGNFIRSDVIIMDIDNDHSEEPAEWITAEKLEGIFPDMEYMLASSRHHLLPKEGKSARPRYHIYFPISEITDAEVYGNLKKALQKEYPFFDGNALDAARFIFGADCEEVLVHDGWMTIDEEIDVSQVAEEEDFDSEDSESASGGQILEGSRNNTMSRFAGRVLKRYGITEKAHEAFLEHAKKCDPPLPESELKTIWNSAVKFFKKSIVNQEGYVPPDEYNADFESASLKPEDYSDIGQAKVLVREYGNELKYTSATDFLRFDGECWREDKQMAIGAVEEFLDLQLQDAMDEVARVEKALEDAGVPKESIQAGPKELLKEVDGKLIPLVYMLMGAQTYLKFVQKRRDYKYIVSAANTAKPMIAISVSDLDKNENLINTPYATYDLRKGLAGDLPHNPEDLITKITACSPGEDGKQIWLDALNLFFCKDQKLIDYVQETVGMAAIGKVYQEHMIIAYGGGANGKSTFWNTIFRVLGNYAGKLSAEALTMNCKRNVKPEMAELKGKRLIISSEMEEGMRLNTAVVKQLCSTDEIQAEKKYKDPFSFVPSHTLVLYLEKLKQKRIKIENDTTLEEENVDLPGMASIFTELMLTNKESDELKNIRKILVDWKNSITKSKYRYKVMEWNINQATNKNGTNKLPNLLMKEIIIQNPDILILTEFSFCENASEFFKKVFDERNYDYYPKEKTKNTKNKQNEILIAWRRELFDLCLDKCMYSVVTFENNKPNFLLVDLIEKKTRQELVVAGVRITMAENIPVKGTEDEKKKAYQKQANKRYKQMQYVYKQLEKFARVIMGGDFNNYRRRTELKDWNIGRILCDNQEYKIYTPKGQSIKEKKSIRGEEYEFAEDHFVTKNCEIDNEVYDRCFVFRDEKYINGEDLSDWNYLSGYPDHAILIADLLL
;
A
#
# COMPACT_ATOMS: atom_id res chain seq x y z
N MET A 1 29.04 -20.47 16.30
CA MET A 1 27.88 -21.06 15.60
C MET A 1 27.27 -19.93 14.81
N THR A 2 27.02 -20.10 13.51
CA THR A 2 26.30 -19.09 12.72
C THR A 2 24.82 -19.28 12.95
N VAL A 3 24.12 -18.21 13.28
CA VAL A 3 22.69 -18.20 13.58
C VAL A 3 22.00 -17.36 12.51
N SER A 4 21.14 -17.98 11.72
CA SER A 4 20.37 -17.34 10.64
C SER A 4 18.89 -17.70 10.67
N THR A 5 18.44 -18.40 11.72
CA THR A 5 17.05 -18.81 11.92
C THR A 5 16.71 -18.79 13.41
N PRO A 6 15.44 -18.57 13.79
CA PRO A 6 15.00 -18.56 15.19
C PRO A 6 15.28 -19.88 15.92
N GLU A 7 15.15 -21.01 15.23
CA GLU A 7 15.44 -22.33 15.79
C GLU A 7 16.93 -22.50 16.11
N GLN A 8 17.81 -21.93 15.27
CA GLN A 8 19.25 -21.90 15.53
C GLN A 8 19.59 -20.98 16.70
N LEU A 9 18.90 -19.85 16.85
CA LEU A 9 19.09 -18.98 18.02
C LEU A 9 18.63 -19.69 19.28
N ARG A 10 17.47 -20.36 19.25
CA ARG A 10 16.94 -21.14 20.38
C ARG A 10 17.89 -22.24 20.85
N GLU A 11 18.57 -22.93 19.93
CA GLU A 11 19.61 -23.89 20.30
C GLU A 11 20.90 -23.21 20.78
N ALA A 12 21.28 -22.07 20.19
CA ALA A 12 22.49 -21.33 20.58
C ALA A 12 22.40 -20.76 22.00
N VAL A 13 21.24 -20.22 22.39
CA VAL A 13 21.04 -19.59 23.71
C VAL A 13 21.02 -20.59 24.87
N LYS A 14 20.95 -21.91 24.62
CA LYS A 14 21.11 -22.95 25.65
C LYS A 14 22.53 -23.02 26.21
N ALA A 15 23.51 -22.55 25.44
CA ALA A 15 24.89 -22.48 25.86
C ALA A 15 25.25 -21.06 26.32
N ASP A 16 26.24 -20.97 27.21
CA ASP A 16 26.92 -19.72 27.52
C ASP A 16 27.56 -19.16 26.24
N HIS A 17 27.24 -17.92 25.88
CA HIS A 17 27.62 -17.38 24.57
C HIS A 17 27.94 -15.88 24.60
N VAL A 18 28.50 -15.44 23.48
CA VAL A 18 28.82 -14.05 23.13
C VAL A 18 28.38 -13.84 21.69
N CYS A 19 28.04 -12.60 21.35
CA CYS A 19 27.48 -12.29 20.03
C CYS A 19 28.49 -11.67 19.06
N ALA A 20 29.79 -11.75 19.37
CA ALA A 20 30.86 -11.21 18.53
C ALA A 20 31.98 -12.22 18.32
N GLU A 21 32.74 -12.05 17.23
CA GLU A 21 33.95 -12.82 16.94
C GLU A 21 35.14 -12.23 17.70
N TYR A 22 35.94 -13.08 18.37
CA TYR A 22 37.11 -12.64 19.14
C TYR A 22 38.38 -13.36 18.70
N LYS A 23 39.49 -12.63 18.74
CA LYS A 23 40.82 -13.14 18.41
C LYS A 23 41.20 -14.31 19.30
N GLY A 24 41.57 -15.42 18.66
CA GLY A 24 41.96 -16.65 19.36
C GLY A 24 40.82 -17.32 20.15
N ASN A 25 39.56 -17.00 19.83
CA ASN A 25 38.38 -17.44 20.57
C ASN A 25 38.40 -17.04 22.06
N TYR A 26 39.04 -15.91 22.38
CA TYR A 26 39.16 -15.41 23.75
C TYR A 26 38.45 -14.07 23.92
N ARG A 27 37.31 -14.09 24.63
CA ARG A 27 36.45 -12.91 24.88
C ARG A 27 37.21 -11.80 25.58
N GLY A 28 37.14 -10.60 25.02
CA GLY A 28 37.65 -9.38 25.63
C GLY A 28 37.58 -8.22 24.64
N ILE A 29 37.38 -7.00 25.14
CA ILE A 29 37.20 -5.79 24.30
C ILE A 29 38.40 -5.63 23.34
N GLY A 30 39.63 -5.76 23.85
CA GLY A 30 40.85 -5.68 23.03
C GLY A 30 41.08 -6.85 22.07
N ASN A 31 40.24 -7.88 22.12
CA ASN A 31 40.26 -9.02 21.20
C ASN A 31 39.04 -9.05 20.27
N PHE A 32 38.15 -8.06 20.33
CA PHE A 32 36.99 -7.97 19.44
C PHE A 32 37.43 -7.86 17.98
N ILE A 33 36.79 -8.63 17.11
CA ILE A 33 37.07 -8.62 15.67
C ILE A 33 35.89 -8.00 14.92
N ARG A 34 34.67 -8.47 15.19
CA ARG A 34 33.44 -7.99 14.55
C ARG A 34 32.16 -8.53 15.19
N SER A 35 31.05 -7.86 14.92
CA SER A 35 29.68 -8.30 15.22
C SER A 35 28.71 -7.78 14.16
N ASP A 36 27.72 -8.58 13.78
CA ASP A 36 26.59 -8.25 12.90
C ASP A 36 25.24 -8.27 13.64
N VAL A 37 25.29 -8.33 14.96
CA VAL A 37 24.13 -8.28 15.86
C VAL A 37 24.49 -7.50 17.11
N ILE A 38 23.56 -6.72 17.66
CA ILE A 38 23.69 -6.06 18.97
C ILE A 38 22.71 -6.65 19.97
N ILE A 39 23.20 -6.93 21.18
CA ILE A 39 22.43 -7.60 22.22
C ILE A 39 22.23 -6.72 23.45
N MET A 40 20.98 -6.54 23.89
CA MET A 40 20.62 -5.77 25.08
C MET A 40 19.86 -6.62 26.10
N ASP A 41 20.02 -6.30 27.38
CA ASP A 41 19.39 -7.05 28.49
C ASP A 41 18.20 -6.25 29.03
N ILE A 42 17.07 -6.94 29.25
CA ILE A 42 15.85 -6.38 29.83
C ILE A 42 15.60 -7.10 31.15
N ASP A 43 16.02 -6.49 32.26
CA ASP A 43 15.90 -7.08 33.60
C ASP A 43 14.65 -6.60 34.38
N ASN A 44 13.97 -5.57 33.88
CA ASN A 44 12.79 -4.94 34.50
C ASN A 44 13.04 -4.47 35.95
N ASP A 45 14.24 -3.98 36.22
CA ASP A 45 14.63 -3.49 37.55
C ASP A 45 14.25 -2.03 37.80
N HIS A 46 13.81 -1.31 36.75
CA HIS A 46 13.36 0.09 36.81
C HIS A 46 12.04 0.29 37.56
N SER A 47 11.22 -0.75 37.73
CA SER A 47 9.95 -0.67 38.46
C SER A 47 9.62 -1.96 39.23
N GLU A 48 8.95 -1.83 40.38
CA GLU A 48 8.36 -2.96 41.12
C GLU A 48 6.91 -3.25 40.69
N GLU A 49 6.29 -2.36 39.92
CA GLU A 49 4.90 -2.47 39.49
C GLU A 49 4.80 -3.32 38.23
N PRO A 50 4.09 -4.48 38.25
CA PRO A 50 4.04 -5.39 37.11
C PRO A 50 3.51 -4.77 35.82
N ALA A 51 2.64 -3.76 35.92
CA ALA A 51 2.09 -3.06 34.77
C ALA A 51 3.12 -2.18 34.04
N GLU A 52 4.25 -1.84 34.67
CA GLU A 52 5.31 -1.01 34.09
C GLU A 52 6.48 -1.84 33.54
N TRP A 53 6.49 -3.16 33.81
CA TRP A 53 7.48 -4.06 33.25
C TRP A 53 7.35 -4.14 31.73
N ILE A 54 8.50 -4.18 31.06
CA ILE A 54 8.67 -4.42 29.63
C ILE A 54 8.51 -5.92 29.40
N THR A 55 7.36 -6.30 28.86
CA THR A 55 7.04 -7.67 28.44
C THR A 55 7.32 -7.82 26.94
N ALA A 56 7.33 -9.06 26.44
CA ALA A 56 7.51 -9.31 25.01
C ALA A 56 6.48 -8.56 24.16
N GLU A 57 5.22 -8.52 24.60
CA GLU A 57 4.12 -7.85 23.89
C GLU A 57 4.29 -6.32 23.85
N LYS A 58 4.98 -5.73 24.83
CA LYS A 58 5.26 -4.29 24.80
C LYS A 58 6.40 -3.94 23.85
N LEU A 59 7.36 -4.86 23.66
CA LEU A 59 8.49 -4.62 22.76
C LEU A 59 8.05 -4.49 21.30
N GLU A 60 7.02 -5.23 20.87
CA GLU A 60 6.43 -5.05 19.53
C GLU A 60 5.87 -3.64 19.31
N GLY A 61 5.33 -3.00 20.34
CA GLY A 61 4.83 -1.63 20.26
C GLY A 61 5.93 -0.57 20.34
N ILE A 62 7.07 -0.90 20.98
CA ILE A 62 8.22 0.00 21.13
C ILE A 62 9.10 -0.05 19.87
N PHE A 63 9.22 -1.22 19.26
CA PHE A 63 10.09 -1.48 18.11
C PHE A 63 9.30 -2.06 16.91
N PRO A 64 8.28 -1.36 16.38
CA PRO A 64 7.33 -1.93 15.42
C PRO A 64 7.89 -2.13 14.00
N ASP A 65 8.95 -1.42 13.64
CA ASP A 65 9.58 -1.49 12.30
C ASP A 65 10.97 -2.17 12.33
N MET A 66 11.44 -2.56 13.52
CA MET A 66 12.80 -3.04 13.77
C MET A 66 12.90 -4.55 13.79
N GLU A 67 13.90 -5.10 13.10
CA GLU A 67 14.18 -6.52 13.14
C GLU A 67 14.85 -6.90 14.47
N TYR A 68 14.31 -7.88 15.20
CA TYR A 68 14.98 -8.46 16.36
C TYR A 68 14.50 -9.87 16.72
N MET A 69 15.32 -10.57 17.50
CA MET A 69 14.93 -11.81 18.17
C MET A 69 15.01 -11.64 19.69
N LEU A 70 14.10 -12.25 20.44
CA LEU A 70 13.98 -12.15 21.88
C LEU A 70 14.02 -13.54 22.51
N ALA A 71 14.94 -13.73 23.46
CA ALA A 71 15.07 -14.97 24.23
C ALA A 71 14.87 -14.70 25.72
N SER A 72 14.19 -15.62 26.42
CA SER A 72 14.06 -15.53 27.89
C SER A 72 15.41 -15.73 28.57
N SER A 73 15.71 -14.90 29.57
CA SER A 73 16.89 -15.10 30.41
C SER A 73 16.70 -16.28 31.38
N ARG A 74 17.79 -16.85 31.89
CA ARG A 74 17.73 -17.95 32.90
C ARG A 74 17.03 -17.58 34.21
N HIS A 75 16.79 -16.28 34.44
CA HIS A 75 16.05 -15.75 35.60
C HIS A 75 14.69 -15.16 35.22
N HIS A 76 14.16 -15.51 34.05
CA HIS A 76 12.83 -15.10 33.61
C HIS A 76 11.75 -15.64 34.58
N LEU A 77 10.92 -14.75 35.11
CA LEU A 77 9.87 -15.04 36.11
C LEU A 77 10.38 -15.70 37.40
N LEU A 78 11.66 -15.50 37.75
CA LEU A 78 12.25 -15.96 39.00
C LEU A 78 12.73 -14.79 39.88
N PRO A 79 12.63 -14.90 41.23
CA PRO A 79 13.20 -13.90 42.13
C PRO A 79 14.74 -13.87 42.01
N LYS A 80 15.33 -12.67 41.96
CA LYS A 80 16.80 -12.46 41.85
C LYS A 80 17.17 -11.18 42.59
N GLU A 81 18.25 -11.20 43.37
CA GLU A 81 18.83 -10.01 44.03
C GLU A 81 17.83 -9.15 44.84
N GLY A 82 16.90 -9.81 45.54
CA GLY A 82 15.90 -9.14 46.38
C GLY A 82 14.68 -8.60 45.62
N LYS A 83 14.63 -8.77 44.29
CA LYS A 83 13.51 -8.40 43.42
C LYS A 83 12.53 -9.57 43.24
N SER A 84 11.23 -9.25 43.18
CA SER A 84 10.15 -10.23 42.93
C SER A 84 10.27 -10.89 41.55
N ALA A 85 9.65 -12.06 41.39
CA ALA A 85 9.58 -12.78 40.12
C ALA A 85 8.99 -11.89 39.01
N ARG A 86 9.76 -11.64 37.94
CA ARG A 86 9.39 -10.73 36.84
C ARG A 86 9.96 -11.17 35.49
N PRO A 87 9.36 -10.73 34.36
CA PRO A 87 9.87 -11.06 33.03
C PRO A 87 11.29 -10.51 32.83
N ARG A 88 12.20 -11.34 32.34
CA ARG A 88 13.56 -10.94 31.97
C ARG A 88 13.98 -11.56 30.65
N TYR A 89 14.63 -10.77 29.79
CA TYR A 89 14.92 -11.17 28.41
C TYR A 89 16.29 -10.68 27.94
N HIS A 90 16.78 -11.33 26.88
CA HIS A 90 17.88 -10.87 26.03
C HIS A 90 17.31 -10.61 24.64
N ILE A 91 17.45 -9.37 24.14
CA ILE A 91 17.01 -8.97 22.79
C ILE A 91 18.23 -8.84 21.88
N TYR A 92 18.12 -9.36 20.65
CA TYR A 92 19.18 -9.45 19.65
C TYR A 92 18.71 -8.72 18.40
N PHE A 93 19.26 -7.54 18.13
CA PHE A 93 18.96 -6.76 16.93
C PHE A 93 20.04 -6.99 15.87
N PRO A 94 19.70 -7.46 14.66
CA PRO A 94 20.62 -7.45 13.54
C PRO A 94 21.09 -6.03 13.24
N ILE A 95 22.35 -5.89 12.86
CA ILE A 95 22.97 -4.61 12.50
C ILE A 95 23.91 -4.81 11.31
N SER A 96 24.31 -3.71 10.68
CA SER A 96 25.45 -3.76 9.76
C SER A 96 26.71 -4.25 10.48
N GLU A 97 27.58 -5.02 9.81
CA GLU A 97 28.78 -5.58 10.44
C GLU A 97 29.68 -4.47 11.02
N ILE A 98 29.81 -4.42 12.34
CA ILE A 98 30.69 -3.50 13.07
C ILE A 98 31.97 -4.24 13.45
N THR A 99 33.12 -3.71 13.02
CA THR A 99 34.45 -4.27 13.33
C THR A 99 35.18 -3.55 14.46
N ASP A 100 34.59 -2.50 15.02
CA ASP A 100 35.19 -1.66 16.07
C ASP A 100 34.43 -1.78 17.41
N ALA A 101 35.16 -2.12 18.48
CA ALA A 101 34.59 -2.38 19.79
C ALA A 101 34.04 -1.13 20.49
N GLU A 102 34.61 0.04 20.21
CA GLU A 102 34.18 1.31 20.80
C GLU A 102 32.90 1.81 20.13
N VAL A 103 32.83 1.74 18.79
CA VAL A 103 31.60 2.04 18.03
C VAL A 103 30.46 1.13 18.45
N TYR A 104 30.73 -0.18 18.55
CA TYR A 104 29.75 -1.16 19.02
C TYR A 104 29.27 -0.85 20.44
N GLY A 105 30.17 -0.48 21.36
CA GLY A 105 29.82 -0.08 22.73
C GLY A 105 29.02 1.23 22.80
N ASN A 106 29.32 2.21 21.94
CA ASN A 106 28.61 3.49 21.93
C ASN A 106 27.19 3.35 21.37
N LEU A 107 26.97 2.49 20.37
CA LEU A 107 25.62 2.15 19.90
C LEU A 107 24.77 1.54 21.03
N LYS A 108 25.36 0.66 21.87
CA LYS A 108 24.67 0.13 23.06
C LYS A 108 24.30 1.24 24.04
N LYS A 109 25.20 2.20 24.29
CA LYS A 109 24.92 3.35 25.17
C LYS A 109 23.83 4.26 24.61
N ALA A 110 23.84 4.52 23.30
CA ALA A 110 22.80 5.31 22.64
C ALA A 110 21.44 4.64 22.73
N LEU A 111 21.40 3.33 22.48
CA LEU A 111 20.19 2.53 22.68
C LEU A 111 19.68 2.56 24.12
N GLN A 112 20.56 2.46 25.11
CA GLN A 112 20.16 2.54 26.51
C GLN A 112 19.74 3.95 26.93
N LYS A 113 20.30 5.01 26.32
CA LYS A 113 19.89 6.39 26.55
C LYS A 113 18.48 6.65 25.99
N GLU A 114 18.23 6.26 24.75
CA GLU A 114 16.93 6.42 24.09
C GLU A 114 15.85 5.52 24.72
N TYR A 115 16.25 4.33 25.16
CA TYR A 115 15.37 3.37 25.85
C TYR A 115 15.93 3.00 27.24
N PRO A 116 15.66 3.82 28.27
CA PRO A 116 16.24 3.67 29.62
C PRO A 116 15.92 2.37 30.35
N PHE A 117 15.00 1.55 29.86
CA PHE A 117 14.64 0.26 30.46
C PHE A 117 15.66 -0.86 30.17
N PHE A 118 16.60 -0.65 29.24
CA PHE A 118 17.71 -1.58 29.04
C PHE A 118 18.74 -1.49 30.18
N ASP A 119 19.34 -2.62 30.56
CA ASP A 119 20.34 -2.68 31.63
C ASP A 119 21.61 -1.89 31.29
N GLY A 120 21.89 -0.85 32.06
CA GLY A 120 23.07 0.00 31.90
C GLY A 120 24.40 -0.67 32.29
N ASN A 121 24.37 -1.85 32.93
CA ASN A 121 25.59 -2.58 33.29
C ASN A 121 26.13 -3.47 32.15
N ALA A 122 25.51 -3.43 30.97
CA ALA A 122 25.74 -4.36 29.86
C ALA A 122 26.16 -3.68 28.54
N LEU A 123 26.76 -2.49 28.60
CA LEU A 123 26.94 -1.59 27.44
C LEU A 123 28.29 -1.70 26.72
N ASP A 124 29.16 -2.64 27.12
CA ASP A 124 30.43 -2.88 26.44
C ASP A 124 30.35 -3.93 25.30
N ALA A 125 31.38 -3.97 24.46
CA ALA A 125 31.49 -4.88 23.33
C ALA A 125 31.88 -6.31 23.69
N ALA A 126 32.10 -6.62 24.97
CA ALA A 126 32.49 -7.94 25.48
C ALA A 126 31.41 -8.60 26.34
N ARG A 127 30.13 -8.19 26.17
CA ARG A 127 29.01 -8.72 26.94
C ARG A 127 28.88 -10.24 26.76
N PHE A 128 28.74 -10.92 27.89
CA PHE A 128 28.60 -12.36 27.97
C PHE A 128 27.23 -12.74 28.51
N ILE A 129 26.63 -13.75 27.90
CA ILE A 129 25.30 -14.21 28.21
C ILE A 129 25.38 -15.63 28.74
N PHE A 130 24.76 -15.85 29.90
CA PHE A 130 24.62 -17.17 30.48
C PHE A 130 23.52 -17.93 29.76
N GLY A 131 23.79 -19.18 29.41
CA GLY A 131 22.84 -20.05 28.73
C GLY A 131 21.55 -20.24 29.53
N ALA A 132 20.43 -20.30 28.81
CA ALA A 132 19.10 -20.51 29.36
C ALA A 132 18.32 -21.48 28.48
N ASP A 133 17.54 -22.37 29.11
CA ASP A 133 16.61 -23.22 28.35
C ASP A 133 15.37 -22.40 28.00
N CYS A 134 15.39 -21.84 26.80
CA CYS A 134 14.35 -20.96 26.27
C CYS A 134 13.32 -21.80 25.52
N GLU A 135 12.06 -21.83 26.00
CA GLU A 135 10.99 -22.64 25.38
C GLU A 135 10.73 -22.21 23.93
N GLU A 136 10.70 -20.89 23.70
CA GLU A 136 10.45 -20.26 22.41
C GLU A 136 11.30 -18.98 22.28
N VAL A 137 11.86 -18.74 21.10
CA VAL A 137 12.49 -17.45 20.75
C VAL A 137 11.45 -16.68 19.96
N LEU A 138 11.12 -15.48 20.42
CA LEU A 138 10.19 -14.60 19.72
C LEU A 138 10.97 -13.82 18.67
N VAL A 139 10.37 -13.67 17.50
CA VAL A 139 10.99 -13.01 16.35
C VAL A 139 10.07 -11.90 15.93
N HIS A 140 10.65 -10.74 15.75
CA HIS A 140 9.97 -9.58 15.24
C HIS A 140 10.60 -9.21 13.89
N ASP A 141 9.86 -9.48 12.82
CA ASP A 141 10.30 -9.26 11.44
C ASP A 141 10.06 -7.78 11.08
N GLY A 142 11.11 -6.96 11.24
CA GLY A 142 11.16 -5.57 10.80
C GLY A 142 11.97 -5.39 9.53
N TRP A 143 11.82 -4.26 8.85
CA TRP A 143 12.54 -3.94 7.60
C TRP A 143 13.69 -2.95 7.80
N MET A 144 13.85 -2.46 9.04
CA MET A 144 14.95 -1.60 9.47
C MET A 144 15.84 -2.33 10.47
N THR A 145 17.14 -2.03 10.45
CA THR A 145 18.06 -2.44 11.51
C THR A 145 18.24 -1.33 12.53
N ILE A 146 18.52 -1.69 13.78
CA ILE A 146 18.49 -0.73 14.89
C ILE A 146 19.56 0.37 14.78
N ASP A 147 20.62 0.12 14.02
CA ASP A 147 21.68 1.07 13.67
C ASP A 147 21.27 2.10 12.58
N GLU A 148 20.08 1.97 11.99
CA GLU A 148 19.52 2.94 11.02
C GLU A 148 18.60 4.00 11.67
N GLU A 149 18.02 3.72 12.85
CA GLU A 149 17.13 4.63 13.57
C GLU A 149 17.84 5.38 14.72
N ILE A 150 18.78 4.73 15.41
CA ILE A 150 19.40 5.30 16.61
C ILE A 150 20.63 6.12 16.25
N ASP A 151 20.48 7.44 16.42
CA ASP A 151 21.55 8.40 16.23
C ASP A 151 22.54 8.33 17.40
N VAL A 152 23.71 7.73 17.14
CA VAL A 152 24.76 7.54 18.15
C VAL A 152 25.41 8.88 18.55
N SER A 153 25.09 9.98 17.86
CA SER A 153 25.59 11.33 18.14
C SER A 153 25.09 11.92 19.47
N GLN A 154 23.88 11.56 19.91
CA GLN A 154 23.19 12.23 21.02
C GLN A 154 23.72 11.87 22.43
N VAL A 155 24.62 10.89 22.55
CA VAL A 155 25.17 10.47 23.86
C VAL A 155 26.39 11.30 24.27
N ALA A 156 26.94 12.13 23.37
CA ALA A 156 28.14 12.91 23.63
C ALA A 156 27.87 14.24 24.37
N GLU A 157 26.62 14.69 24.53
CA GLU A 157 26.28 16.07 24.92
C GLU A 157 25.41 16.20 26.19
N GLU A 158 25.77 15.52 27.28
CA GLU A 158 25.17 15.79 28.60
C GLU A 158 26.20 16.22 29.65
N GLU A 159 27.04 17.22 29.34
CA GLU A 159 27.71 18.08 30.32
C GLU A 159 27.94 19.48 29.71
N ASP A 160 26.96 20.40 29.78
CA ASP A 160 27.14 21.83 30.11
C ASP A 160 25.97 22.77 29.68
N PHE A 161 25.18 23.15 30.68
CA PHE A 161 24.76 24.49 31.10
C PHE A 161 24.17 25.58 30.16
N ASP A 162 23.08 26.16 30.69
CA ASP A 162 22.49 27.49 30.46
C ASP A 162 23.49 28.63 30.17
N SER A 163 23.17 29.53 29.23
CA SER A 163 23.11 30.99 29.45
C SER A 163 22.76 31.79 28.18
N GLU A 164 21.84 32.74 28.36
CA GLU A 164 21.60 33.89 27.48
C GLU A 164 22.85 34.81 27.48
N ASP A 165 23.35 35.21 26.31
CA ASP A 165 23.45 36.61 25.88
C ASP A 165 24.36 36.81 24.65
N SER A 166 23.80 37.51 23.66
CA SER A 166 24.44 38.46 22.74
C SER A 166 25.57 38.03 21.78
N GLU A 167 25.25 38.25 20.50
CA GLU A 167 26.09 38.77 19.41
C GLU A 167 27.21 37.90 18.80
N SER A 168 27.06 37.74 17.48
CA SER A 168 28.06 37.37 16.46
C SER A 168 28.49 35.89 16.34
N ALA A 169 27.86 35.17 15.41
CA ALA A 169 28.54 34.13 14.63
C ALA A 169 27.90 34.00 13.24
N SER A 170 28.76 34.12 12.23
CA SER A 170 28.52 33.99 10.80
C SER A 170 28.73 32.55 10.34
N GLY A 171 27.88 32.05 9.43
CA GLY A 171 28.12 30.87 8.59
C GLY A 171 27.19 29.69 8.89
N GLY A 172 26.37 29.29 7.90
CA GLY A 172 25.41 28.19 8.06
C GLY A 172 26.10 26.83 8.25
N GLN A 173 25.79 26.16 9.35
CA GLN A 173 26.23 24.80 9.68
C GLN A 173 25.43 23.76 8.87
N ILE A 174 26.09 22.68 8.41
CA ILE A 174 25.45 21.52 7.78
C ILE A 174 25.06 20.55 8.91
N LEU A 175 23.79 20.58 9.30
CA LEU A 175 23.25 19.87 10.47
C LEU A 175 23.05 18.37 10.23
N GLU A 176 23.10 17.59 11.32
CA GLU A 176 22.76 16.17 11.42
C GLU A 176 21.46 15.82 10.67
N GLY A 177 21.52 14.80 9.80
CA GLY A 177 20.42 14.37 8.92
C GLY A 177 20.56 14.74 7.42
N SER A 178 21.32 15.78 7.06
CA SER A 178 21.50 16.19 5.63
C SER A 178 22.95 16.11 5.13
N ARG A 179 23.91 15.86 6.03
CA ARG A 179 25.37 15.90 5.77
C ARG A 179 25.81 14.92 4.70
N ASN A 180 25.44 13.64 4.77
CA ASN A 180 25.92 12.62 3.85
C ASN A 180 25.46 12.82 2.41
N ASN A 181 24.22 13.26 2.22
CA ASN A 181 23.70 13.58 0.89
C ASN A 181 24.38 14.85 0.33
N THR A 182 24.51 15.90 1.15
CA THR A 182 25.21 17.14 0.79
C THR A 182 26.68 16.88 0.40
N MET A 183 27.40 16.10 1.21
CA MET A 183 28.79 15.74 0.98
C MET A 183 28.98 14.83 -0.24
N SER A 184 28.07 13.88 -0.47
CA SER A 184 28.13 13.00 -1.65
C SER A 184 27.92 13.77 -2.95
N ARG A 185 26.99 14.73 -2.98
CA ARG A 185 26.76 15.62 -4.12
C ARG A 185 27.96 16.52 -4.38
N PHE A 186 28.50 17.12 -3.32
CA PHE A 186 29.69 17.96 -3.41
C PHE A 186 30.89 17.15 -3.94
N ALA A 187 31.15 15.95 -3.40
CA ALA A 187 32.19 15.04 -3.88
C ALA A 187 32.05 14.70 -5.37
N GLY A 188 30.82 14.36 -5.82
CA GLY A 188 30.54 14.07 -7.22
C GLY A 188 30.83 15.24 -8.16
N ARG A 189 30.55 16.48 -7.76
CA ARG A 189 30.86 17.68 -8.56
C ARG A 189 32.34 17.98 -8.60
N VAL A 190 33.02 17.87 -7.47
CA VAL A 190 34.45 18.14 -7.36
C VAL A 190 35.24 17.12 -8.19
N LEU A 191 34.83 15.85 -8.22
CA LEU A 191 35.40 14.81 -9.09
C LEU A 191 35.10 15.03 -10.58
N LYS A 192 33.89 15.49 -10.93
CA LYS A 192 33.57 15.87 -12.33
C LYS A 192 34.48 16.97 -12.85
N ARG A 193 34.85 17.92 -11.99
CA ARG A 193 35.63 19.10 -12.36
C ARG A 193 37.13 18.84 -12.41
N TYR A 194 37.67 18.26 -11.35
CA TYR A 194 39.11 18.12 -11.16
C TYR A 194 39.62 16.70 -11.44
N GLY A 195 38.74 15.76 -11.79
CA GLY A 195 39.07 14.35 -11.87
C GLY A 195 39.41 13.76 -10.50
N ILE A 196 40.01 12.57 -10.49
CA ILE A 196 40.49 11.93 -9.25
C ILE A 196 41.88 12.48 -8.96
N THR A 197 41.92 13.69 -8.40
CA THR A 197 43.16 14.40 -8.05
C THR A 197 43.16 14.77 -6.57
N GLU A 198 44.35 15.00 -6.01
CA GLU A 198 44.49 15.41 -4.59
C GLU A 198 43.71 16.71 -4.30
N LYS A 199 43.70 17.61 -5.27
CA LYS A 199 42.94 18.88 -5.23
C LYS A 199 41.45 18.69 -5.04
N ALA A 200 40.91 17.67 -5.71
CA ALA A 200 39.51 17.32 -5.61
C ALA A 200 39.19 16.84 -4.17
N HIS A 201 40.10 16.11 -3.57
CA HIS A 201 39.97 15.61 -2.21
C HIS A 201 40.09 16.74 -1.17
N GLU A 202 41.03 17.68 -1.34
CA GLU A 202 41.20 18.84 -0.46
C GLU A 202 39.96 19.75 -0.42
N ALA A 203 39.38 20.07 -1.59
CA ALA A 203 38.15 20.87 -1.65
C ALA A 203 36.98 20.17 -0.93
N PHE A 204 36.86 18.85 -1.08
CA PHE A 204 35.89 18.02 -0.37
C PHE A 204 36.08 18.08 1.16
N LEU A 205 37.32 17.94 1.64
CA LEU A 205 37.63 18.02 3.08
C LEU A 205 37.40 19.43 3.66
N GLU A 206 37.68 20.49 2.90
CA GLU A 206 37.42 21.86 3.36
C GLU A 206 35.91 22.12 3.53
N HIS A 207 35.10 21.61 2.61
CA HIS A 207 33.64 21.73 2.68
C HIS A 207 33.06 20.89 3.83
N ALA A 208 33.65 19.73 4.13
CA ALA A 208 33.27 18.88 5.25
C ALA A 208 33.40 19.56 6.62
N LYS A 209 34.26 20.57 6.77
CA LYS A 209 34.42 21.33 8.03
C LYS A 209 33.16 22.09 8.45
N LYS A 210 32.20 22.25 7.55
CA LYS A 210 30.91 22.88 7.84
C LYS A 210 29.89 21.92 8.45
N CYS A 211 30.17 20.61 8.49
CA CYS A 211 29.32 19.61 9.13
C CYS A 211 29.31 19.79 10.65
N ASP A 212 28.11 19.78 11.22
CA ASP A 212 27.89 19.87 12.66
C ASP A 212 26.92 18.76 13.14
N PRO A 213 27.38 17.81 13.98
CA PRO A 213 28.79 17.58 14.32
C PRO A 213 29.68 17.24 13.09
N PRO A 214 31.01 17.40 13.17
CA PRO A 214 31.95 17.07 12.09
C PRO A 214 31.89 15.60 11.70
N LEU A 215 31.96 15.30 10.39
CA LEU A 215 32.00 13.91 9.92
C LEU A 215 33.37 13.25 10.23
N PRO A 216 33.41 12.01 10.77
CA PRO A 216 34.64 11.27 10.97
C PRO A 216 35.44 11.08 9.67
N GLU A 217 36.76 11.04 9.75
CA GLU A 217 37.62 10.81 8.58
C GLU A 217 37.28 9.50 7.82
N SER A 218 36.81 8.47 8.53
CA SER A 218 36.38 7.19 7.94
C SER A 218 35.12 7.33 7.08
N GLU A 219 34.16 8.16 7.51
CA GLU A 219 32.92 8.44 6.80
C GLU A 219 33.18 9.35 5.60
N LEU A 220 33.98 10.40 5.78
CA LEU A 220 34.46 11.25 4.69
C LEU A 220 35.20 10.44 3.62
N LYS A 221 36.04 9.49 4.03
CA LYS A 221 36.74 8.57 3.13
C LYS A 221 35.77 7.62 2.42
N THR A 222 34.70 7.18 3.08
CA THR A 222 33.67 6.31 2.50
C THR A 222 32.84 7.05 1.45
N ILE A 223 32.41 8.27 1.75
CA ILE A 223 31.71 9.17 0.82
C ILE A 223 32.60 9.46 -0.39
N TRP A 224 33.86 9.83 -0.16
CA TRP A 224 34.83 10.11 -1.22
C TRP A 224 35.06 8.89 -2.12
N ASN A 225 35.33 7.72 -1.54
CA ASN A 225 35.57 6.49 -2.31
C ASN A 225 34.34 6.05 -3.09
N SER A 226 33.14 6.24 -2.54
CA SER A 226 31.86 5.96 -3.23
C SER A 226 31.68 6.89 -4.43
N ALA A 227 31.96 8.18 -4.27
CA ALA A 227 31.92 9.17 -5.35
C ALA A 227 32.97 8.86 -6.44
N VAL A 228 34.19 8.46 -6.07
CA VAL A 228 35.25 8.03 -7.01
C VAL A 228 34.82 6.79 -7.79
N LYS A 229 34.22 5.80 -7.11
CA LYS A 229 33.72 4.56 -7.75
C LYS A 229 32.60 4.87 -8.74
N PHE A 230 31.68 5.76 -8.39
CA PHE A 230 30.62 6.26 -9.27
C PHE A 230 31.19 7.01 -10.48
N PHE A 231 32.13 7.92 -10.28
CA PHE A 231 32.78 8.68 -11.36
C PHE A 231 33.45 7.76 -12.39
N LYS A 232 34.23 6.77 -11.93
CA LYS A 232 34.88 5.77 -12.80
C LYS A 232 33.91 4.91 -13.59
N LYS A 233 32.77 4.53 -12.98
CA LYS A 233 31.82 3.57 -13.58
C LYS A 233 30.82 4.25 -14.52
N SER A 234 30.35 5.44 -14.17
CA SER A 234 29.14 6.04 -14.77
C SER A 234 29.41 7.30 -15.60
N ILE A 235 30.52 8.02 -15.37
CA ILE A 235 30.82 9.30 -16.05
C ILE A 235 31.90 9.12 -17.12
N VAL A 236 32.95 8.36 -16.81
CA VAL A 236 34.07 8.08 -17.75
C VAL A 236 33.62 7.31 -19.00
N ASN A 237 32.51 6.56 -18.92
CA ASN A 237 32.01 5.70 -20.00
C ASN A 237 30.88 6.35 -20.83
N GLN A 238 30.58 7.64 -20.65
CA GLN A 238 29.51 8.33 -21.40
C GLN A 238 29.98 8.77 -22.79
N GLU A 239 29.10 8.69 -23.79
CA GLU A 239 29.35 9.19 -25.15
C GLU A 239 29.57 10.72 -25.12
N GLY A 240 30.76 11.18 -25.50
CA GLY A 240 31.15 12.60 -25.44
C GLY A 240 31.96 13.02 -24.20
N TYR A 241 32.32 12.08 -23.31
CA TYR A 241 33.23 12.33 -22.20
C TYR A 241 34.67 12.61 -22.69
N VAL A 242 35.25 13.73 -22.26
CA VAL A 242 36.66 14.09 -22.50
C VAL A 242 37.43 13.93 -21.18
N PRO A 243 38.50 13.11 -21.13
CA PRO A 243 39.30 12.90 -19.92
C PRO A 243 39.90 14.21 -19.39
N PRO A 244 39.99 14.42 -18.05
CA PRO A 244 40.50 15.66 -17.45
C PRO A 244 41.87 16.09 -17.98
N ASP A 245 42.76 15.13 -18.26
CA ASP A 245 44.11 15.41 -18.77
C ASP A 245 44.12 15.93 -20.22
N GLU A 246 43.11 15.57 -21.04
CA GLU A 246 42.86 16.12 -22.39
C GLU A 246 41.95 17.36 -22.36
N TYR A 247 41.06 17.46 -21.37
CA TYR A 247 40.17 18.61 -21.11
C TYR A 247 40.95 19.84 -20.59
N ASN A 248 42.06 19.63 -19.88
CA ASN A 248 42.90 20.68 -19.30
C ASN A 248 43.97 21.22 -20.27
N ALA A 249 44.09 20.66 -21.49
CA ALA A 249 45.16 21.00 -22.43
C ALA A 249 44.93 22.31 -23.21
N ASP A 250 43.67 22.70 -23.42
CA ASP A 250 43.28 23.95 -24.06
C ASP A 250 42.53 24.83 -23.05
N PHE A 251 43.21 25.81 -22.47
CA PHE A 251 42.63 26.77 -21.52
C PHE A 251 41.41 27.49 -22.12
N GLU A 252 40.21 27.25 -21.56
CA GLU A 252 39.18 28.27 -21.26
C GLU A 252 37.90 27.74 -20.55
N SER A 253 37.64 26.43 -20.46
CA SER A 253 36.33 25.91 -19.97
C SER A 253 36.24 25.45 -18.50
N ALA A 254 37.30 25.57 -17.68
CA ALA A 254 37.33 25.01 -16.31
C ALA A 254 37.48 26.02 -15.15
N SER A 255 37.69 27.32 -15.40
CA SER A 255 37.86 28.29 -14.31
C SER A 255 36.51 28.78 -13.75
N LEU A 256 36.43 28.96 -12.43
CA LEU A 256 35.31 29.65 -11.75
C LEU A 256 35.47 31.17 -11.73
N LYS A 257 36.52 31.69 -12.36
CA LYS A 257 36.76 33.12 -12.48
C LYS A 257 35.67 33.75 -13.34
N PRO A 258 34.98 34.80 -12.85
CA PRO A 258 34.02 35.51 -13.67
C PRO A 258 34.72 36.34 -14.75
N GLU A 259 34.03 36.54 -15.88
CA GLU A 259 34.49 37.40 -16.98
C GLU A 259 34.82 38.82 -16.50
N ASP A 260 34.07 39.31 -15.53
CA ASP A 260 34.25 40.60 -14.89
C ASP A 260 33.95 40.54 -13.38
N TYR A 261 34.60 41.40 -12.59
CA TYR A 261 34.45 41.45 -11.14
C TYR A 261 33.25 42.30 -10.68
N SER A 262 32.08 42.06 -11.24
CA SER A 262 30.80 42.64 -10.81
C SER A 262 29.87 41.62 -10.17
N ASP A 263 28.72 42.07 -9.66
CA ASP A 263 27.67 41.20 -9.15
C ASP A 263 27.04 40.37 -10.29
N ILE A 264 27.00 40.93 -11.51
CA ILE A 264 26.49 40.25 -12.72
C ILE A 264 27.46 39.16 -13.17
N GLY A 265 28.76 39.46 -13.24
CA GLY A 265 29.79 38.49 -13.57
C GLY A 265 29.76 37.31 -12.59
N GLN A 266 29.62 37.59 -11.29
CA GLN A 266 29.49 36.57 -10.26
C GLN A 266 28.22 35.72 -10.42
N ALA A 267 27.06 36.35 -10.66
CA ALA A 267 25.81 35.65 -10.86
C ALA A 267 25.82 34.73 -12.08
N LYS A 268 26.45 35.15 -13.19
CA LYS A 268 26.57 34.32 -14.40
C LYS A 268 27.32 33.00 -14.12
N VAL A 269 28.43 33.07 -13.39
CA VAL A 269 29.19 31.86 -13.04
C VAL A 269 28.41 30.99 -12.06
N LEU A 270 27.77 31.59 -11.04
CA LEU A 270 26.88 30.86 -10.14
C LEU A 270 25.80 30.09 -10.93
N VAL A 271 25.14 30.74 -11.88
CA VAL A 271 24.07 30.12 -12.67
C VAL A 271 24.61 29.07 -13.65
N ARG A 272 25.80 29.28 -14.22
CA ARG A 272 26.46 28.26 -15.04
C ARG A 272 26.67 26.96 -14.26
N GLU A 273 27.05 27.05 -13.00
CA GLU A 273 27.45 25.90 -12.18
C GLU A 273 26.29 25.31 -11.35
N TYR A 274 25.32 26.14 -10.94
CA TYR A 274 24.20 25.77 -10.05
C TYR A 274 22.82 26.04 -10.65
N GLY A 275 22.70 26.50 -11.90
CA GLY A 275 21.41 26.82 -12.53
C GLY A 275 20.46 25.63 -12.71
N ASN A 276 20.98 24.40 -12.67
CA ASN A 276 20.17 23.17 -12.65
C ASN A 276 19.70 22.79 -11.24
N GLU A 277 20.21 23.46 -10.21
CA GLU A 277 19.82 23.24 -8.81
C GLU A 277 19.26 24.47 -8.14
N LEU A 278 19.26 25.62 -8.81
CA LEU A 278 18.68 26.87 -8.35
C LEU A 278 17.66 27.37 -9.36
N LYS A 279 16.44 27.62 -8.91
CA LYS A 279 15.40 28.31 -9.68
C LYS A 279 14.79 29.42 -8.84
N TYR A 280 14.09 30.32 -9.51
CA TYR A 280 13.38 31.41 -8.88
C TYR A 280 11.99 31.55 -9.47
N THR A 281 10.99 31.76 -8.61
CA THR A 281 9.69 32.28 -9.04
C THR A 281 9.30 33.47 -8.18
N SER A 282 8.51 34.41 -8.73
CA SER A 282 8.01 35.53 -7.93
C SER A 282 6.98 35.09 -6.87
N ALA A 283 6.30 33.96 -7.07
CA ALA A 283 5.28 33.45 -6.15
C ALA A 283 5.86 32.66 -4.97
N THR A 284 6.98 31.95 -5.15
CA THR A 284 7.58 31.07 -4.13
C THR A 284 8.97 31.49 -3.67
N ASP A 285 9.57 32.52 -4.31
CA ASP A 285 10.98 32.92 -4.13
C ASP A 285 11.96 31.87 -4.70
N PHE A 286 13.16 31.76 -4.14
CA PHE A 286 14.13 30.75 -4.55
C PHE A 286 13.68 29.32 -4.23
N LEU A 287 14.00 28.42 -5.16
CA LEU A 287 13.93 26.99 -4.95
C LEU A 287 15.30 26.37 -5.14
N ARG A 288 15.60 25.32 -4.36
CA ARG A 288 16.79 24.48 -4.54
C ARG A 288 16.41 23.03 -4.77
N PHE A 289 17.05 22.38 -5.74
CA PHE A 289 16.90 20.93 -5.95
C PHE A 289 17.78 20.17 -4.95
N ASP A 290 17.18 19.37 -4.07
CA ASP A 290 17.88 18.63 -3.02
C ASP A 290 18.45 17.28 -3.50
N GLY A 291 18.07 16.83 -4.70
CA GLY A 291 18.42 15.51 -5.26
C GLY A 291 17.23 14.65 -5.56
N GLU A 292 16.12 14.92 -4.91
CA GLU A 292 14.87 14.19 -5.08
C GLU A 292 13.80 15.13 -5.62
N CYS A 293 13.68 16.35 -5.09
CA CYS A 293 12.72 17.35 -5.55
C CYS A 293 13.19 18.80 -5.31
N TRP A 294 12.44 19.74 -5.87
CA TRP A 294 12.64 21.18 -5.66
C TRP A 294 12.02 21.63 -4.34
N ARG A 295 12.86 22.17 -3.43
CA ARG A 295 12.43 22.73 -2.16
C ARG A 295 12.27 24.24 -2.26
N GLU A 296 11.10 24.74 -1.86
CA GLU A 296 10.84 26.17 -1.69
C GLU A 296 11.50 26.69 -0.40
N ASP A 297 12.83 26.70 -0.37
CA ASP A 297 13.61 27.15 0.80
C ASP A 297 14.72 28.11 0.38
N LYS A 298 14.58 29.37 0.84
CA LYS A 298 15.53 30.43 0.57
C LYS A 298 16.90 30.15 1.22
N GLN A 299 16.95 29.57 2.41
CA GLN A 299 18.21 29.29 3.10
C GLN A 299 18.98 28.17 2.39
N MET A 300 18.29 27.14 1.92
CA MET A 300 18.92 26.11 1.08
C MET A 300 19.55 26.72 -0.18
N ALA A 301 18.87 27.68 -0.82
CA ALA A 301 19.40 28.40 -1.97
C ALA A 301 20.62 29.27 -1.63
N ILE A 302 20.64 29.92 -0.45
CA ILE A 302 21.83 30.64 0.04
C ILE A 302 22.99 29.66 0.29
N GLY A 303 22.72 28.49 0.86
CA GLY A 303 23.72 27.42 1.03
C GLY A 303 24.39 27.01 -0.29
N ALA A 304 23.64 26.95 -1.39
CA ALA A 304 24.22 26.67 -2.71
C ALA A 304 25.18 27.77 -3.19
N VAL A 305 24.89 29.03 -2.87
CA VAL A 305 25.79 30.16 -3.17
C VAL A 305 27.06 30.07 -2.32
N GLU A 306 26.95 29.64 -1.06
CA GLU A 306 28.11 29.42 -0.20
C GLU A 306 28.98 28.25 -0.69
N GLU A 307 28.36 27.12 -1.05
CA GLU A 307 29.04 25.97 -1.68
C GLU A 307 29.78 26.39 -2.96
N PHE A 308 29.12 27.17 -3.81
CA PHE A 308 29.73 27.75 -5.01
C PHE A 308 30.96 28.61 -4.66
N LEU A 309 30.85 29.47 -3.65
CA LEU A 309 31.93 30.37 -3.24
C LEU A 309 33.11 29.64 -2.61
N ASP A 310 32.90 28.52 -1.92
CA ASP A 310 34.00 27.69 -1.43
C ASP A 310 34.78 27.07 -2.59
N LEU A 311 34.07 26.52 -3.59
CA LEU A 311 34.70 26.00 -4.80
C LEU A 311 35.46 27.09 -5.55
N GLN A 312 34.88 28.29 -5.65
CA GLN A 312 35.49 29.43 -6.30
C GLN A 312 36.71 29.95 -5.52
N LEU A 313 36.69 29.86 -4.18
CA LEU A 313 37.83 30.24 -3.35
C LEU A 313 39.00 29.29 -3.60
N GLN A 314 38.73 27.98 -3.63
CA GLN A 314 39.75 26.99 -3.95
C GLN A 314 40.31 27.19 -5.36
N ASP A 315 39.45 27.40 -6.38
CA ASP A 315 39.87 27.72 -7.75
C ASP A 315 40.80 28.95 -7.81
N ALA A 316 40.51 29.99 -7.02
CA ALA A 316 41.35 31.18 -6.94
C ALA A 316 42.68 30.95 -6.21
N MET A 317 42.69 30.14 -5.15
CA MET A 317 43.92 29.76 -4.43
C MET A 317 44.82 28.88 -5.31
N ASP A 318 44.23 27.92 -6.01
CA ASP A 318 44.91 27.06 -6.98
C ASP A 318 45.56 27.88 -8.10
N GLU A 319 44.86 28.89 -8.61
CA GLU A 319 45.41 29.76 -9.65
C GLU A 319 46.60 30.57 -9.16
N VAL A 320 46.59 31.02 -7.89
CA VAL A 320 47.76 31.66 -7.26
C VAL A 320 48.91 30.65 -7.14
N ALA A 321 48.67 29.49 -6.53
CA ALA A 321 49.70 28.47 -6.31
C ALA A 321 50.32 27.97 -7.63
N ARG A 322 49.52 27.83 -8.68
CA ARG A 322 49.97 27.45 -10.03
C ARG A 322 50.97 28.46 -10.59
N VAL A 323 50.68 29.76 -10.45
CA VAL A 323 51.55 30.82 -10.95
C VAL A 323 52.79 30.98 -10.08
N GLU A 324 52.68 30.86 -8.76
CA GLU A 324 53.83 30.85 -7.84
C GLU A 324 54.79 29.71 -8.17
N LYS A 325 54.28 28.50 -8.37
CA LYS A 325 55.09 27.35 -8.80
C LYS A 325 55.77 27.60 -10.15
N ALA A 326 55.07 28.19 -11.12
CA ALA A 326 55.67 28.52 -12.42
C ALA A 326 56.81 29.56 -12.30
N LEU A 327 56.71 30.49 -11.35
CA LEU A 327 57.79 31.44 -11.02
C LEU A 327 58.96 30.74 -10.33
N GLU A 328 58.70 29.82 -9.40
CA GLU A 328 59.73 28.99 -8.76
C GLU A 328 60.49 28.14 -9.79
N ASP A 329 59.76 27.46 -10.67
CA ASP A 329 60.33 26.62 -11.75
C ASP A 329 61.13 27.47 -12.75
N ALA A 330 60.79 28.76 -12.89
CA ALA A 330 61.54 29.74 -13.68
C ALA A 330 62.76 30.34 -12.93
N GLY A 331 63.05 29.88 -11.71
CA GLY A 331 64.24 30.24 -10.93
C GLY A 331 64.06 31.43 -10.00
N VAL A 332 62.83 31.89 -9.74
CA VAL A 332 62.55 32.97 -8.78
C VAL A 332 62.56 32.40 -7.35
N PRO A 333 63.34 32.97 -6.40
CA PRO A 333 63.33 32.55 -5.01
C PRO A 333 61.93 32.71 -4.36
N LYS A 334 61.55 31.75 -3.52
CA LYS A 334 60.26 31.74 -2.81
C LYS A 334 60.03 33.01 -1.99
N GLU A 335 61.09 33.52 -1.34
CA GLU A 335 61.03 34.71 -0.51
C GLU A 335 60.65 35.95 -1.34
N SER A 336 61.14 36.04 -2.57
CA SER A 336 60.81 37.13 -3.50
C SER A 336 59.36 37.04 -3.99
N ILE A 337 58.84 35.82 -4.21
CA ILE A 337 57.43 35.60 -4.59
C ILE A 337 56.49 36.03 -3.45
N GLN A 338 56.83 35.67 -2.20
CA GLN A 338 56.06 36.02 -1.00
C GLN A 338 56.06 37.51 -0.67
N ALA A 339 57.09 38.27 -1.09
CA ALA A 339 57.11 39.73 -0.96
C ALA A 339 56.01 40.43 -1.80
N GLY A 340 55.37 39.70 -2.71
CA GLY A 340 54.22 40.13 -3.48
C GLY A 340 54.59 40.72 -4.85
N PRO A 341 53.65 40.68 -5.82
CA PRO A 341 53.96 40.90 -7.23
C PRO A 341 54.44 42.32 -7.56
N LYS A 342 54.11 43.32 -6.73
CA LYS A 342 54.57 44.71 -6.94
C LYS A 342 56.05 44.91 -6.62
N GLU A 343 56.56 44.21 -5.62
CA GLU A 343 57.98 44.23 -5.28
C GLU A 343 58.75 43.31 -6.24
N LEU A 344 58.17 42.15 -6.55
CA LEU A 344 58.71 41.23 -7.54
C LEU A 344 58.93 41.88 -8.92
N LEU A 345 58.00 42.72 -9.37
CA LEU A 345 58.11 43.45 -10.64
C LEU A 345 59.35 44.37 -10.73
N LYS A 346 59.91 44.80 -9.60
CA LYS A 346 61.09 45.69 -9.54
C LYS A 346 62.41 44.92 -9.62
N GLU A 347 62.38 43.62 -9.31
CA GLU A 347 63.57 42.80 -9.09
C GLU A 347 63.77 41.70 -10.15
N VAL A 348 62.71 41.30 -10.86
CA VAL A 348 62.73 40.20 -11.84
C VAL A 348 63.16 40.61 -13.25
N ASP A 349 63.74 39.64 -13.98
CA ASP A 349 64.08 39.78 -15.41
C ASP A 349 62.83 40.12 -16.25
N GLY A 350 63.00 40.97 -17.26
CA GLY A 350 61.94 41.40 -18.17
C GLY A 350 61.17 40.26 -18.85
N LYS A 351 61.78 39.08 -19.01
CA LYS A 351 61.14 37.87 -19.57
C LYS A 351 60.13 37.22 -18.63
N LEU A 352 60.22 37.47 -17.31
CA LEU A 352 59.33 36.92 -16.30
C LEU A 352 58.16 37.86 -15.95
N ILE A 353 58.17 39.10 -16.46
CA ILE A 353 57.08 40.09 -16.28
C ILE A 353 55.69 39.51 -16.59
N PRO A 354 55.48 38.71 -17.67
CA PRO A 354 54.17 38.11 -17.92
C PRO A 354 53.67 37.21 -16.78
N LEU A 355 54.55 36.39 -16.18
CA LEU A 355 54.21 35.53 -15.05
C LEU A 355 53.88 36.36 -13.80
N VAL A 356 54.58 37.48 -13.60
CA VAL A 356 54.27 38.41 -12.50
C VAL A 356 52.89 39.06 -12.69
N TYR A 357 52.51 39.43 -13.92
CA TYR A 357 51.16 39.93 -14.22
C TYR A 357 50.09 38.84 -14.04
N MET A 358 50.38 37.59 -14.39
CA MET A 358 49.50 36.47 -14.08
C MET A 358 49.30 36.32 -12.57
N LEU A 359 50.36 36.46 -11.77
CA LEU A 359 50.29 36.41 -10.30
C LEU A 359 49.44 37.58 -9.76
N MET A 360 49.59 38.78 -10.31
CA MET A 360 48.72 39.91 -9.98
C MET A 360 47.25 39.61 -10.30
N GLY A 361 46.97 39.01 -11.46
CA GLY A 361 45.63 38.61 -11.87
C GLY A 361 45.02 37.58 -10.93
N ALA A 362 45.78 36.53 -10.58
CA ALA A 362 45.39 35.47 -9.66
C ALA A 362 45.13 36.00 -8.25
N GLN A 363 46.02 36.86 -7.71
CA GLN A 363 45.81 37.51 -6.41
C GLN A 363 44.60 38.45 -6.41
N THR A 364 44.33 39.13 -7.53
CA THR A 364 43.14 39.97 -7.66
C THR A 364 41.86 39.13 -7.67
N TYR A 365 41.88 37.99 -8.36
CA TYR A 365 40.79 37.02 -8.34
C TYR A 365 40.56 36.49 -6.92
N LEU A 366 41.60 36.04 -6.22
CA LEU A 366 41.51 35.57 -4.84
C LEU A 366 40.92 36.63 -3.90
N LYS A 367 41.40 37.88 -3.97
CA LYS A 367 40.85 38.99 -3.18
C LYS A 367 39.39 39.28 -3.51
N PHE A 368 39.01 39.18 -4.77
CA PHE A 368 37.62 39.33 -5.19
C PHE A 368 36.75 38.24 -4.55
N VAL A 369 37.14 36.97 -4.63
CA VAL A 369 36.37 35.85 -4.05
C VAL A 369 36.29 35.95 -2.53
N GLN A 370 37.39 36.25 -1.85
CA GLN A 370 37.40 36.48 -0.39
C GLN A 370 36.37 37.54 0.01
N LYS A 371 36.31 38.64 -0.74
CA LYS A 371 35.30 39.69 -0.53
C LYS A 371 33.88 39.19 -0.81
N ARG A 372 33.67 38.34 -1.83
CA ARG A 372 32.33 37.81 -2.18
C ARG A 372 31.73 36.89 -1.12
N ARG A 373 32.53 36.41 -0.18
CA ARG A 373 32.08 35.59 0.95
C ARG A 373 31.45 36.39 2.10
N ASP A 374 31.53 37.73 2.09
CA ASP A 374 30.72 38.52 3.03
C ASP A 374 29.22 38.31 2.73
N TYR A 375 28.39 38.12 3.75
CA TYR A 375 26.95 37.88 3.62
C TYR A 375 26.22 38.84 2.67
N LYS A 376 26.56 40.14 2.70
CA LYS A 376 25.97 41.14 1.80
C LYS A 376 26.18 40.81 0.31
N TYR A 377 27.33 40.24 -0.05
CA TYR A 377 27.66 39.90 -1.43
C TYR A 377 27.13 38.53 -1.85
N ILE A 378 26.98 37.60 -0.90
CA ILE A 378 26.22 36.35 -1.09
C ILE A 378 24.79 36.69 -1.52
N VAL A 379 24.13 37.58 -0.77
CA VAL A 379 22.77 38.04 -1.07
C VAL A 379 22.71 38.82 -2.40
N SER A 380 23.70 39.67 -2.71
CA SER A 380 23.78 40.35 -4.01
C SER A 380 23.86 39.35 -5.16
N ALA A 381 24.76 38.38 -5.11
CA ALA A 381 24.94 37.39 -6.17
C ALA A 381 23.66 36.56 -6.39
N ALA A 382 23.03 36.10 -5.31
CA ALA A 382 21.75 35.41 -5.38
C ALA A 382 20.68 36.29 -6.05
N ASN A 383 20.49 37.53 -5.60
CA ASN A 383 19.49 38.44 -6.16
C ASN A 383 19.74 38.77 -7.63
N THR A 384 21.00 38.96 -8.04
CA THR A 384 21.37 39.21 -9.44
C THR A 384 21.15 37.97 -10.31
N ALA A 385 21.23 36.76 -9.74
CA ALA A 385 20.96 35.51 -10.46
C ALA A 385 19.47 35.29 -10.75
N LYS A 386 18.54 35.83 -9.95
CA LYS A 386 17.07 35.65 -10.11
C LYS A 386 16.56 35.68 -11.56
N PRO A 387 16.80 36.73 -12.38
CA PRO A 387 16.31 36.77 -13.76
C PRO A 387 16.91 35.69 -14.67
N MET A 388 18.08 35.14 -14.34
CA MET A 388 18.77 34.11 -15.14
C MET A 388 18.25 32.69 -14.85
N ILE A 389 17.62 32.49 -13.68
CA ILE A 389 17.05 31.21 -13.23
C ILE A 389 15.54 31.30 -12.98
N ALA A 390 14.90 32.34 -13.50
CA ALA A 390 13.48 32.56 -13.36
C ALA A 390 12.70 31.52 -14.20
N ILE A 391 11.71 30.89 -13.57
CA ILE A 391 10.76 30.00 -14.24
C ILE A 391 9.33 30.41 -13.90
N SER A 392 8.35 29.93 -14.68
CA SER A 392 6.96 30.11 -14.32
C SER A 392 6.57 29.18 -13.18
N VAL A 393 5.70 29.64 -12.29
CA VAL A 393 5.08 28.80 -11.25
C VAL A 393 4.27 27.65 -11.86
N SER A 394 3.77 27.83 -13.09
CA SER A 394 3.06 26.79 -13.83
C SER A 394 3.98 25.70 -14.40
N ASP A 395 5.30 25.92 -14.44
CA ASP A 395 6.26 24.89 -14.84
C ASP A 395 6.54 23.91 -13.69
N LEU A 396 6.30 24.32 -12.43
CA LEU A 396 6.41 23.46 -11.26
C LEU A 396 5.26 22.43 -11.21
N ASP A 397 5.62 21.17 -10.96
CA ASP A 397 4.72 20.01 -10.88
C ASP A 397 3.82 19.86 -12.12
N LYS A 398 4.34 20.21 -13.31
CA LYS A 398 3.56 20.29 -14.55
C LYS A 398 3.15 18.95 -15.13
N ASN A 399 3.97 17.91 -14.96
CA ASN A 399 3.69 16.60 -15.54
C ASN A 399 2.77 15.79 -14.62
N GLU A 400 1.50 15.71 -14.99
CA GLU A 400 0.45 15.01 -14.23
C GLU A 400 0.74 13.52 -13.98
N ASN A 401 1.50 12.87 -14.86
CA ASN A 401 1.72 11.42 -14.84
C ASN A 401 2.97 11.00 -14.06
N LEU A 402 3.86 11.93 -13.69
CA LEU A 402 5.07 11.61 -12.92
C LEU A 402 4.75 11.72 -11.44
N ILE A 403 4.88 10.65 -10.66
CA ILE A 403 4.82 10.71 -9.19
C ILE A 403 6.22 10.52 -8.62
N ASN A 404 6.66 11.43 -7.78
CA ASN A 404 8.00 11.38 -7.20
C ASN A 404 7.99 10.67 -5.85
N THR A 405 8.90 9.73 -5.62
CA THR A 405 9.01 8.98 -4.36
C THR A 405 10.47 8.94 -3.90
N PRO A 406 10.80 8.63 -2.63
CA PRO A 406 12.18 8.68 -2.13
C PRO A 406 13.22 7.85 -2.94
N TYR A 407 12.79 6.80 -3.63
CA TYR A 407 13.65 5.95 -4.45
C TYR A 407 13.82 6.47 -5.88
N ALA A 408 12.72 6.91 -6.52
CA ALA A 408 12.69 7.27 -7.93
C ALA A 408 11.45 8.09 -8.27
N THR A 409 11.46 8.73 -9.45
CA THR A 409 10.25 9.30 -10.06
C THR A 409 9.59 8.25 -10.93
N TYR A 410 8.32 7.93 -10.71
CA TYR A 410 7.59 6.92 -11.47
C TYR A 410 6.66 7.56 -12.50
N ASP A 411 6.73 7.11 -13.76
CA ASP A 411 5.71 7.35 -14.77
C ASP A 411 4.52 6.41 -14.53
N LEU A 412 3.43 6.96 -13.97
CA LEU A 412 2.23 6.22 -13.58
C LEU A 412 1.61 5.43 -14.74
N ARG A 413 1.83 5.83 -16.00
CA ARG A 413 1.32 5.12 -17.18
C ARG A 413 1.99 3.78 -17.42
N LYS A 414 3.19 3.58 -16.86
CA LYS A 414 3.99 2.36 -16.97
C LYS A 414 3.96 1.51 -15.68
N GLY A 415 3.29 1.99 -14.63
CA GLY A 415 3.25 1.36 -13.32
C GLY A 415 4.65 1.26 -12.68
N LEU A 416 4.92 0.17 -11.96
CA LEU A 416 6.19 -0.03 -11.26
C LEU A 416 7.41 -0.16 -12.19
N ALA A 417 7.20 -0.51 -13.47
CA ALA A 417 8.26 -0.56 -14.48
C ALA A 417 8.56 0.83 -15.09
N GLY A 418 7.93 1.87 -14.56
CA GLY A 418 8.07 3.26 -14.99
C GLY A 418 9.06 4.07 -14.17
N ASP A 419 9.95 3.45 -13.41
CA ASP A 419 10.93 4.13 -12.59
C ASP A 419 11.93 4.93 -13.44
N LEU A 420 12.15 6.17 -13.04
CA LEU A 420 13.08 7.11 -13.63
C LEU A 420 13.91 7.71 -12.50
N PRO A 421 15.22 7.93 -12.73
CA PRO A 421 16.03 8.65 -11.75
C PRO A 421 15.48 10.06 -11.58
N HIS A 422 15.58 10.60 -10.36
CA HIS A 422 15.21 11.99 -10.08
C HIS A 422 15.93 12.94 -11.04
N ASN A 423 15.14 13.78 -11.71
CA ASN A 423 15.65 14.71 -12.71
C ASN A 423 15.24 16.15 -12.35
N PRO A 424 16.19 17.08 -12.12
CA PRO A 424 15.86 18.46 -11.81
C PRO A 424 15.04 19.16 -12.92
N GLU A 425 15.17 18.72 -14.18
CA GLU A 425 14.41 19.29 -15.31
C GLU A 425 12.91 18.95 -15.26
N ASP A 426 12.49 17.96 -14.46
CA ASP A 426 11.07 17.64 -14.29
C ASP A 426 10.34 18.67 -13.42
N LEU A 427 11.08 19.56 -12.74
CA LEU A 427 10.57 20.67 -11.92
C LEU A 427 9.51 20.23 -10.87
N ILE A 428 9.68 19.02 -10.35
CA ILE A 428 8.80 18.45 -9.33
C ILE A 428 9.17 19.01 -7.96
N THR A 429 8.22 19.63 -7.26
CA THR A 429 8.38 20.14 -5.89
C THR A 429 7.85 19.20 -4.83
N LYS A 430 7.14 18.15 -5.26
CA LYS A 430 6.44 17.22 -4.38
C LYS A 430 7.09 15.83 -4.37
N ILE A 431 6.96 15.11 -3.27
CA ILE A 431 7.45 13.76 -3.05
C ILE A 431 6.52 13.03 -2.06
N THR A 432 6.31 11.73 -2.30
CA THR A 432 5.61 10.85 -1.36
C THR A 432 6.46 10.60 -0.11
N ALA A 433 5.84 10.10 0.96
CA ALA A 433 6.57 9.74 2.18
C ALA A 433 7.34 8.41 2.02
N CYS A 434 6.86 7.52 1.17
CA CYS A 434 7.47 6.22 0.90
C CYS A 434 7.46 5.91 -0.60
N SER A 435 8.34 5.00 -1.01
CA SER A 435 8.36 4.46 -2.37
C SER A 435 7.43 3.25 -2.49
N PRO A 436 7.01 2.90 -3.72
CA PRO A 436 6.20 1.70 -3.92
C PRO A 436 6.96 0.47 -3.39
N GLY A 437 6.29 -0.32 -2.56
CA GLY A 437 6.86 -1.48 -1.90
C GLY A 437 5.76 -2.40 -1.37
N GLU A 438 6.16 -3.52 -0.80
CA GLU A 438 5.24 -4.52 -0.24
C GLU A 438 5.11 -4.39 1.29
N ASP A 439 5.92 -3.53 1.91
CA ASP A 439 5.93 -3.30 3.35
C ASP A 439 4.59 -2.75 3.83
N GLY A 440 4.03 -3.37 4.88
CA GLY A 440 2.71 -3.01 5.41
C GLY A 440 1.54 -3.34 4.49
N LYS A 441 1.74 -4.00 3.34
CA LYS A 441 0.65 -4.34 2.39
C LYS A 441 -0.43 -5.18 3.04
N GLN A 442 -0.08 -6.17 3.86
CA GLN A 442 -1.07 -7.02 4.52
C GLN A 442 -1.90 -6.21 5.52
N ILE A 443 -1.27 -5.35 6.32
CA ILE A 443 -1.96 -4.43 7.25
C ILE A 443 -2.90 -3.51 6.48
N TRP A 444 -2.46 -2.99 5.34
CA TRP A 444 -3.28 -2.15 4.47
C TRP A 444 -4.49 -2.91 3.91
N LEU A 445 -4.28 -4.12 3.40
CA LEU A 445 -5.36 -4.98 2.88
C LEU A 445 -6.35 -5.38 3.99
N ASP A 446 -5.87 -5.68 5.18
CA ASP A 446 -6.70 -5.99 6.35
C ASP A 446 -7.49 -4.77 6.82
N ALA A 447 -6.87 -3.59 6.81
CA ALA A 447 -7.52 -2.32 7.09
C ALA A 447 -8.59 -1.99 6.05
N LEU A 448 -8.34 -2.18 4.75
CA LEU A 448 -9.35 -2.04 3.68
C LEU A 448 -10.53 -2.97 3.92
N ASN A 449 -10.26 -4.25 4.19
CA ASN A 449 -11.27 -5.24 4.51
C ASN A 449 -12.08 -4.86 5.76
N LEU A 450 -11.44 -4.26 6.77
CA LEU A 450 -12.08 -3.79 7.98
C LEU A 450 -12.96 -2.55 7.71
N PHE A 451 -12.39 -1.51 7.10
CA PHE A 451 -13.07 -0.25 6.83
C PHE A 451 -14.29 -0.44 5.94
N PHE A 452 -14.14 -1.21 4.87
CA PHE A 452 -15.18 -1.42 3.86
C PHE A 452 -15.96 -2.71 4.07
N CYS A 453 -15.86 -3.32 5.26
CA CYS A 453 -16.61 -4.51 5.65
C CYS A 453 -16.50 -5.65 4.63
N LYS A 454 -15.32 -5.82 4.02
CA LYS A 454 -14.99 -6.81 2.98
C LYS A 454 -15.83 -6.70 1.71
N ASP A 455 -16.46 -5.56 1.47
CA ASP A 455 -17.11 -5.28 0.18
C ASP A 455 -16.02 -5.01 -0.87
N GLN A 456 -15.65 -6.07 -1.60
CA GLN A 456 -14.61 -5.99 -2.62
C GLN A 456 -14.94 -4.96 -3.71
N LYS A 457 -16.22 -4.76 -4.06
CA LYS A 457 -16.59 -3.78 -5.10
C LYS A 457 -16.36 -2.36 -4.61
N LEU A 458 -16.68 -2.09 -3.34
CA LEU A 458 -16.40 -0.81 -2.71
C LEU A 458 -14.90 -0.59 -2.51
N ILE A 459 -14.16 -1.64 -2.09
CA ILE A 459 -12.69 -1.61 -1.96
C ILE A 459 -12.03 -1.30 -3.31
N ASP A 460 -12.44 -1.98 -4.38
CA ASP A 460 -11.90 -1.75 -5.74
C ASP A 460 -12.20 -0.33 -6.21
N TYR A 461 -13.43 0.15 -6.01
CA TYR A 461 -13.84 1.51 -6.36
C TYR A 461 -13.06 2.58 -5.59
N VAL A 462 -12.89 2.41 -4.27
CA VAL A 462 -12.14 3.36 -3.45
C VAL A 462 -10.65 3.33 -3.80
N GLN A 463 -10.07 2.16 -4.08
CA GLN A 463 -8.69 2.06 -4.54
C GLN A 463 -8.50 2.72 -5.92
N GLU A 464 -9.44 2.55 -6.84
CA GLU A 464 -9.44 3.26 -8.13
C GLU A 464 -9.51 4.77 -7.92
N THR A 465 -10.36 5.23 -6.99
CA THR A 465 -10.49 6.64 -6.63
C THR A 465 -9.20 7.21 -6.02
N VAL A 466 -8.54 6.47 -5.14
CA VAL A 466 -7.22 6.83 -4.59
C VAL A 466 -6.15 6.84 -5.69
N GLY A 467 -6.18 5.88 -6.61
CA GLY A 467 -5.30 5.83 -7.77
C GLY A 467 -5.48 7.05 -8.69
N MET A 468 -6.71 7.46 -8.95
CA MET A 468 -7.01 8.70 -9.68
C MET A 468 -6.52 9.93 -8.93
N ALA A 469 -6.73 10.00 -7.61
CA ALA A 469 -6.23 11.08 -6.78
C ALA A 469 -4.70 11.16 -6.83
N ALA A 470 -4.01 10.03 -6.96
CA ALA A 470 -2.55 10.00 -7.11
C ALA A 470 -2.06 10.50 -8.48
N ILE A 471 -2.92 10.84 -9.44
CA ILE A 471 -2.53 11.50 -10.70
C ILE A 471 -2.67 13.01 -10.53
N GLY A 472 -1.71 13.80 -11.03
CA GLY A 472 -1.73 15.26 -10.95
C GLY A 472 -2.73 15.94 -11.90
N LYS A 473 -3.90 15.35 -12.12
CA LYS A 473 -4.94 15.85 -13.04
C LYS A 473 -6.33 15.56 -12.49
N VAL A 474 -7.20 16.55 -12.56
CA VAL A 474 -8.63 16.37 -12.33
C VAL A 474 -9.26 15.67 -13.54
N TYR A 475 -9.55 14.36 -13.40
CA TYR A 475 -10.30 13.59 -14.40
C TYR A 475 -11.81 13.71 -14.24
N GLN A 476 -12.27 14.03 -13.04
CA GLN A 476 -13.67 14.17 -12.70
C GLN A 476 -13.85 15.41 -11.83
N GLU A 477 -14.74 16.32 -12.24
CA GLU A 477 -15.08 17.51 -11.45
C GLU A 477 -16.04 17.15 -10.31
N HIS A 478 -15.52 16.43 -9.32
CA HIS A 478 -16.28 15.97 -8.16
C HIS A 478 -15.58 16.29 -6.84
N MET A 479 -16.36 16.23 -5.77
CA MET A 479 -15.87 16.21 -4.39
C MET A 479 -16.30 14.91 -3.74
N ILE A 480 -15.39 14.27 -3.02
CA ILE A 480 -15.67 13.07 -2.22
C ILE A 480 -16.17 13.52 -0.86
N ILE A 481 -17.35 13.03 -0.46
CA ILE A 481 -17.90 13.28 0.87
C ILE A 481 -17.84 11.98 1.68
N ALA A 482 -16.96 11.95 2.68
CA ALA A 482 -16.84 10.85 3.63
C ALA A 482 -17.59 11.21 4.92
N TYR A 483 -18.84 10.76 5.05
CA TYR A 483 -19.74 11.12 6.15
C TYR A 483 -19.94 10.02 7.23
N GLY A 484 -20.73 10.24 8.28
CA GLY A 484 -21.12 9.20 9.26
C GLY A 484 -20.50 9.36 10.64
N GLY A 485 -20.97 8.55 11.60
CA GLY A 485 -20.51 8.61 12.98
C GLY A 485 -18.98 8.51 13.15
N GLY A 486 -18.48 9.05 14.26
CA GLY A 486 -17.08 8.92 14.67
C GLY A 486 -16.68 7.44 14.88
N ALA A 487 -15.37 7.18 14.88
CA ALA A 487 -14.78 5.84 15.05
C ALA A 487 -15.08 4.79 13.94
N ASN A 488 -15.51 5.22 12.75
CA ASN A 488 -15.81 4.34 11.61
C ASN A 488 -14.65 4.18 10.60
N GLY A 489 -13.42 4.56 10.96
CA GLY A 489 -12.22 4.36 10.13
C GLY A 489 -11.99 5.35 8.97
N LYS A 490 -12.87 6.33 8.75
CA LYS A 490 -12.77 7.29 7.63
C LYS A 490 -11.51 8.14 7.66
N SER A 491 -11.34 8.82 8.79
CA SER A 491 -10.19 9.68 9.02
C SER A 491 -8.93 8.84 9.03
N THR A 492 -8.97 7.61 9.57
CA THR A 492 -7.84 6.68 9.52
C THR A 492 -7.46 6.36 8.08
N PHE A 493 -8.40 5.90 7.24
CA PHE A 493 -8.17 5.56 5.84
C PHE A 493 -7.58 6.72 5.04
N TRP A 494 -8.27 7.87 5.02
CA TRP A 494 -7.85 9.02 4.22
C TRP A 494 -6.58 9.69 4.79
N ASN A 495 -6.39 9.69 6.11
CA ASN A 495 -5.13 10.18 6.69
C ASN A 495 -3.96 9.24 6.40
N THR A 496 -4.18 7.93 6.24
CA THR A 496 -3.12 7.01 5.78
C THR A 496 -2.71 7.34 4.36
N ILE A 497 -3.66 7.50 3.43
CA ILE A 497 -3.36 7.92 2.05
C ILE A 497 -2.67 9.29 2.03
N PHE A 498 -3.16 10.23 2.85
CA PHE A 498 -2.54 11.55 3.02
C PHE A 498 -1.07 11.45 3.43
N ARG A 499 -0.75 10.57 4.38
CA ARG A 499 0.63 10.35 4.85
C ARG A 499 1.48 9.70 3.76
N VAL A 500 0.98 8.67 3.08
CA VAL A 500 1.69 8.00 1.98
C VAL A 500 2.00 8.97 0.84
N LEU A 501 1.03 9.78 0.42
CA LEU A 501 1.22 10.82 -0.59
C LEU A 501 2.19 11.92 -0.14
N GLY A 502 2.62 11.95 1.13
CA GLY A 502 3.61 12.89 1.63
C GLY A 502 3.17 14.33 1.37
N ASN A 503 4.05 15.13 0.78
CA ASN A 503 3.74 16.52 0.49
C ASN A 503 2.90 16.70 -0.80
N TYR A 504 2.53 15.63 -1.51
CA TYR A 504 1.45 15.69 -2.51
C TYR A 504 0.07 15.84 -1.85
N ALA A 505 -0.07 15.52 -0.57
CA ALA A 505 -1.31 15.75 0.16
C ALA A 505 -1.30 17.11 0.87
N GLY A 506 -2.49 17.71 1.01
CA GLY A 506 -2.69 19.02 1.63
C GLY A 506 -4.00 19.09 2.41
N LYS A 507 -4.07 19.99 3.38
CA LYS A 507 -5.29 20.22 4.16
C LYS A 507 -5.91 21.54 3.77
N LEU A 508 -7.23 21.58 3.77
CA LEU A 508 -8.01 22.80 3.59
C LEU A 508 -8.99 22.93 4.75
N SER A 509 -9.00 24.04 5.45
CA SER A 509 -9.97 24.31 6.51
C SER A 509 -11.41 24.26 5.98
N ALA A 510 -12.32 23.69 6.77
CA ALA A 510 -13.75 23.69 6.45
C ALA A 510 -14.28 25.12 6.23
N GLU A 511 -13.80 26.09 7.00
CA GLU A 511 -14.20 27.49 6.89
C GLU A 511 -13.99 28.02 5.45
N ALA A 512 -12.88 27.67 4.80
CA ALA A 512 -12.58 28.11 3.43
C ALA A 512 -13.61 27.62 2.40
N LEU A 513 -14.32 26.53 2.69
CA LEU A 513 -15.38 25.99 1.85
C LEU A 513 -16.77 26.57 2.17
N THR A 514 -16.91 27.49 3.11
CA THR A 514 -18.22 27.97 3.61
C THR A 514 -18.60 29.36 3.11
N MET A 515 -19.90 29.63 3.05
CA MET A 515 -20.45 30.95 2.67
C MET A 515 -20.10 32.08 3.66
N ASN A 516 -19.73 31.75 4.89
CA ASN A 516 -19.47 32.73 5.96
C ASN A 516 -17.96 32.97 6.21
N CYS A 517 -17.08 32.47 5.35
CA CYS A 517 -15.64 32.73 5.47
C CYS A 517 -15.35 34.23 5.37
N LYS A 518 -14.87 34.83 6.47
CA LYS A 518 -14.56 36.28 6.52
C LYS A 518 -13.09 36.60 6.27
N ARG A 519 -12.22 35.60 6.26
CA ARG A 519 -10.77 35.76 6.08
C ARG A 519 -10.35 35.54 4.62
N ASN A 520 -9.19 36.07 4.26
CA ASN A 520 -8.61 35.82 2.94
C ASN A 520 -8.08 34.38 2.84
N VAL A 521 -8.68 33.58 1.96
CA VAL A 521 -8.30 32.17 1.73
C VAL A 521 -7.20 32.02 0.69
N LYS A 522 -6.81 33.06 -0.06
CA LYS A 522 -5.80 32.97 -1.11
C LYS A 522 -4.46 32.35 -0.68
N PRO A 523 -3.92 32.62 0.53
CA PRO A 523 -2.70 31.95 1.01
C PRO A 523 -2.89 30.45 1.19
N GLU A 524 -4.06 30.02 1.65
CA GLU A 524 -4.38 28.60 1.83
C GLU A 524 -4.63 27.92 0.48
N MET A 525 -5.26 28.63 -0.47
CA MET A 525 -5.44 28.16 -1.86
C MET A 525 -4.10 28.00 -2.59
N ALA A 526 -3.11 28.85 -2.30
CA ALA A 526 -1.79 28.78 -2.90
C ALA A 526 -1.06 27.47 -2.53
N GLU A 527 -1.30 26.94 -1.33
CA GLU A 527 -0.70 25.68 -0.87
C GLU A 527 -1.31 24.43 -1.56
N LEU A 528 -2.38 24.60 -2.34
CA LEU A 528 -3.01 23.51 -3.11
C LEU A 528 -2.31 23.25 -4.45
N LYS A 529 -1.41 24.14 -4.90
CA LYS A 529 -0.64 23.96 -6.14
C LYS A 529 0.19 22.67 -6.08
N GLY A 530 0.04 21.83 -7.10
CA GLY A 530 0.79 20.57 -7.24
C GLY A 530 0.36 19.48 -6.26
N LYS A 531 -0.65 19.74 -5.42
CA LYS A 531 -1.25 18.71 -4.55
C LYS A 531 -2.11 17.77 -5.39
N ARG A 532 -2.25 16.55 -4.89
CA ARG A 532 -2.98 15.42 -5.48
C ARG A 532 -4.18 15.00 -4.64
N LEU A 533 -4.08 15.19 -3.33
CA LEU A 533 -5.17 14.94 -2.40
C LEU A 533 -5.32 16.12 -1.45
N ILE A 534 -6.52 16.69 -1.38
CA ILE A 534 -6.86 17.70 -0.39
C ILE A 534 -7.92 17.16 0.56
N ILE A 535 -7.64 17.21 1.85
CA ILE A 535 -8.59 16.81 2.90
C ILE A 535 -9.09 18.06 3.62
N SER A 536 -10.40 18.22 3.67
CA SER A 536 -11.06 19.21 4.50
C SER A 536 -11.73 18.56 5.70
N SER A 537 -11.29 18.98 6.90
CA SER A 537 -11.80 18.49 8.17
C SER A 537 -13.22 18.97 8.44
N GLU A 538 -13.90 18.31 9.37
CA GLU A 538 -15.34 18.43 9.66
C GLU A 538 -15.88 19.87 9.70
N MET A 539 -17.07 20.05 9.13
CA MET A 539 -17.83 21.29 9.19
C MET A 539 -18.73 21.32 10.43
N GLU A 540 -18.82 22.47 11.09
CA GLU A 540 -19.78 22.68 12.17
C GLU A 540 -21.23 22.48 11.68
N GLU A 541 -22.07 21.95 12.56
CA GLU A 541 -23.47 21.66 12.25
C GLU A 541 -24.22 22.94 11.84
N GLY A 542 -24.75 22.96 10.61
CA GLY A 542 -25.52 24.09 10.07
C GLY A 542 -24.75 25.04 9.14
N MET A 543 -23.45 24.80 8.92
CA MET A 543 -22.65 25.54 7.94
C MET A 543 -23.08 25.22 6.50
N ARG A 544 -23.10 26.24 5.63
CA ARG A 544 -23.44 26.10 4.21
C ARG A 544 -22.18 26.19 3.35
N LEU A 545 -22.02 25.22 2.45
CA LEU A 545 -20.96 25.23 1.44
C LEU A 545 -21.12 26.40 0.48
N ASN A 546 -20.00 27.02 0.14
CA ASN A 546 -19.90 27.97 -0.95
C ASN A 546 -19.69 27.20 -2.25
N THR A 547 -20.77 27.03 -3.01
CA THR A 547 -20.76 26.25 -4.25
C THR A 547 -19.80 26.82 -5.30
N ALA A 548 -19.52 28.13 -5.29
CA ALA A 548 -18.56 28.73 -6.21
C ALA A 548 -17.13 28.31 -5.88
N VAL A 549 -16.74 28.33 -4.59
CA VAL A 549 -15.40 27.91 -4.16
C VAL A 549 -15.21 26.41 -4.35
N VAL A 550 -16.22 25.59 -4.01
CA VAL A 550 -16.18 24.14 -4.22
C VAL A 550 -16.03 23.81 -5.71
N LYS A 551 -16.83 24.44 -6.58
CA LYS A 551 -16.72 24.26 -8.04
C LYS A 551 -15.35 24.68 -8.55
N GLN A 552 -14.84 25.81 -8.07
CA GLN A 552 -13.52 26.28 -8.47
C GLN A 552 -12.42 25.29 -8.07
N LEU A 553 -12.48 24.71 -6.86
CA LEU A 553 -11.48 23.75 -6.38
C LEU A 553 -11.53 22.38 -7.07
N CYS A 554 -12.73 21.97 -7.51
CA CYS A 554 -12.92 20.69 -8.18
C CYS A 554 -12.91 20.82 -9.71
N SER A 555 -12.76 22.01 -10.28
CA SER A 555 -12.82 22.19 -11.73
C SER A 555 -11.47 21.99 -12.42
N THR A 556 -11.50 21.95 -13.74
CA THR A 556 -10.30 22.04 -14.59
C THR A 556 -9.94 23.48 -14.98
N ASP A 557 -10.59 24.48 -14.37
CA ASP A 557 -10.35 25.89 -14.66
C ASP A 557 -9.23 26.45 -13.79
N GLU A 558 -8.57 27.51 -14.27
CA GLU A 558 -7.48 28.14 -13.55
C GLU A 558 -7.97 28.93 -12.31
N ILE A 559 -7.34 28.70 -11.17
CA ILE A 559 -7.59 29.38 -9.89
C ILE A 559 -6.51 30.43 -9.65
N GLN A 560 -6.93 31.62 -9.22
CA GLN A 560 -6.02 32.66 -8.72
C GLN A 560 -5.70 32.44 -7.25
N ALA A 561 -4.42 32.43 -6.90
CA ALA A 561 -3.93 32.27 -5.53
C ALA A 561 -2.74 33.20 -5.25
N GLU A 562 -2.41 33.36 -3.97
CA GLU A 562 -1.36 34.30 -3.55
C GLU A 562 -0.79 33.85 -2.20
N LYS A 563 0.50 33.51 -2.16
CA LYS A 563 1.20 33.26 -0.88
C LYS A 563 1.36 34.57 -0.11
N LYS A 564 1.38 34.49 1.21
CA LYS A 564 1.47 35.70 2.07
C LYS A 564 2.76 36.47 1.76
N TYR A 565 2.63 37.75 1.41
CA TYR A 565 3.75 38.65 1.04
C TYR A 565 4.51 38.25 -0.24
N LYS A 566 3.85 37.55 -1.16
CA LYS A 566 4.40 37.15 -2.47
C LYS A 566 3.47 37.58 -3.60
N ASP A 567 3.98 37.52 -4.83
CA ASP A 567 3.18 37.88 -5.99
C ASP A 567 2.05 36.85 -6.22
N PRO A 568 0.87 37.30 -6.68
CA PRO A 568 -0.22 36.40 -7.04
C PRO A 568 0.15 35.56 -8.26
N PHE A 569 -0.38 34.34 -8.31
CA PHE A 569 -0.19 33.42 -9.41
C PHE A 569 -1.46 32.63 -9.67
N SER A 570 -1.44 31.87 -10.76
CA SER A 570 -2.59 31.12 -11.23
C SER A 570 -2.21 29.66 -11.45
N PHE A 571 -3.14 28.75 -11.19
CA PHE A 571 -2.92 27.33 -11.43
C PHE A 571 -4.19 26.55 -11.67
N VAL A 572 -4.07 25.48 -12.46
CA VAL A 572 -5.14 24.51 -12.66
C VAL A 572 -5.09 23.48 -11.52
N PRO A 573 -6.22 23.16 -10.87
CA PRO A 573 -6.29 22.11 -9.86
C PRO A 573 -5.79 20.77 -10.40
N SER A 574 -4.98 20.10 -9.58
CA SER A 574 -4.43 18.77 -9.83
C SER A 574 -4.87 17.75 -8.78
N HIS A 575 -5.74 18.15 -7.86
CA HIS A 575 -6.08 17.39 -6.67
C HIS A 575 -7.51 16.87 -6.68
N THR A 576 -7.73 15.77 -5.97
CA THR A 576 -9.04 15.32 -5.52
C THR A 576 -9.36 15.92 -4.15
N LEU A 577 -10.55 16.50 -4.00
CA LEU A 577 -11.03 17.09 -2.73
C LEU A 577 -11.88 16.08 -1.95
N VAL A 578 -11.52 15.85 -0.68
CA VAL A 578 -12.25 15.01 0.27
C VAL A 578 -12.75 15.86 1.43
N LEU A 579 -14.04 15.74 1.75
CA LEU A 579 -14.69 16.42 2.86
C LEU A 579 -15.19 15.40 3.89
N TYR A 580 -14.85 15.61 5.16
CA TYR A 580 -15.40 14.82 6.28
C TYR A 580 -16.69 15.44 6.81
N LEU A 581 -17.71 14.60 7.09
CA LEU A 581 -18.95 15.01 7.75
C LEU A 581 -19.38 13.99 8.81
N GLU A 582 -20.02 14.44 9.90
CA GLU A 582 -20.60 13.50 10.87
C GLU A 582 -21.96 12.95 10.40
N LYS A 583 -22.81 13.78 9.79
CA LYS A 583 -24.16 13.41 9.33
C LYS A 583 -24.52 14.13 8.03
N LEU A 584 -25.13 13.40 7.09
CA LEU A 584 -25.84 13.98 5.95
C LEU A 584 -27.28 14.31 6.37
N LYS A 585 -27.65 15.60 6.44
CA LYS A 585 -29.06 15.98 6.58
C LYS A 585 -29.70 16.01 5.18
N GLN A 586 -30.56 15.03 4.90
CA GLN A 586 -31.39 14.88 3.68
C GLN A 586 -32.24 16.11 3.29
N LYS A 587 -32.27 17.18 4.08
CA LYS A 587 -32.97 18.43 3.74
C LYS A 587 -31.98 19.56 3.50
N ARG A 588 -31.58 19.67 2.23
CA ARG A 588 -30.98 20.84 1.55
C ARG A 588 -29.45 20.99 1.64
N ILE A 589 -28.73 20.18 0.86
CA ILE A 589 -27.70 20.77 -0.02
C ILE A 589 -28.45 21.20 -1.28
N LYS A 590 -28.98 22.43 -1.30
CA LYS A 590 -29.46 23.02 -2.55
C LYS A 590 -28.23 23.52 -3.30
N ILE A 591 -27.80 22.79 -4.31
CA ILE A 591 -26.99 23.35 -5.39
C ILE A 591 -27.98 24.17 -6.21
N GLU A 592 -27.88 25.51 -6.18
CA GLU A 592 -28.62 26.31 -7.15
C GLU A 592 -28.05 26.00 -8.55
N ASN A 593 -28.93 25.44 -9.37
CA ASN A 593 -28.77 24.95 -10.76
C ASN A 593 -28.53 23.42 -10.90
N ASP A 594 -29.66 22.71 -11.02
CA ASP A 594 -29.89 21.41 -11.67
C ASP A 594 -28.95 20.23 -11.37
N THR A 595 -29.20 19.54 -10.25
CA THR A 595 -29.31 18.06 -10.17
C THR A 595 -29.86 17.69 -8.78
N THR A 596 -30.95 16.95 -8.73
CA THR A 596 -31.48 16.33 -7.50
C THR A 596 -30.77 15.00 -7.24
N LEU A 597 -30.23 14.81 -6.03
CA LEU A 597 -29.81 13.51 -5.52
C LEU A 597 -31.06 12.70 -5.16
N GLU A 598 -31.29 11.56 -5.80
CA GLU A 598 -32.26 10.55 -5.36
C GLU A 598 -31.53 9.47 -4.52
N GLU A 599 -32.06 9.15 -3.34
CA GLU A 599 -31.52 8.13 -2.42
C GLU A 599 -32.33 6.83 -2.45
N GLU A 600 -31.63 5.70 -2.26
CA GLU A 600 -32.16 4.56 -1.51
C GLU A 600 -31.45 4.49 -0.14
N ASN A 601 -32.21 4.61 0.95
CA ASN A 601 -31.72 4.57 2.33
C ASN A 601 -31.34 3.12 2.73
N VAL A 602 -30.09 2.88 3.14
CA VAL A 602 -29.69 1.66 3.86
C VAL A 602 -28.81 2.03 5.06
N ASP A 603 -29.27 1.70 6.26
CA ASP A 603 -28.53 1.87 7.51
C ASP A 603 -27.57 0.66 7.67
N LEU A 604 -26.35 0.78 7.11
CA LEU A 604 -25.27 -0.22 7.25
C LEU A 604 -24.24 0.26 8.28
N PRO A 605 -23.78 -0.60 9.21
CA PRO A 605 -22.68 -0.27 10.12
C PRO A 605 -21.34 -0.20 9.36
N GLY A 606 -20.50 0.80 9.67
CA GLY A 606 -19.19 1.01 9.03
C GLY A 606 -19.22 1.99 7.85
N MET A 607 -18.06 2.17 7.17
CA MET A 607 -17.91 3.06 6.01
C MET A 607 -18.72 2.62 4.77
N ALA A 608 -19.35 1.45 4.81
CA ALA A 608 -20.12 0.87 3.72
C ALA A 608 -21.45 1.59 3.40
N SER A 609 -21.93 2.51 4.25
CA SER A 609 -23.10 3.37 3.93
C SER A 609 -22.73 4.72 3.31
N ILE A 610 -21.45 4.96 2.94
CA ILE A 610 -20.88 6.31 3.01
C ILE A 610 -19.83 6.62 1.92
N PHE A 611 -20.23 6.56 0.66
CA PHE A 611 -19.54 7.30 -0.40
C PHE A 611 -20.59 7.92 -1.29
N THR A 612 -20.64 9.25 -1.35
CA THR A 612 -21.44 9.98 -2.34
C THR A 612 -20.51 10.90 -3.09
N GLU A 613 -20.40 10.72 -4.41
CA GLU A 613 -19.77 11.70 -5.28
C GLU A 613 -20.77 12.81 -5.57
N LEU A 614 -20.36 14.05 -5.32
CA LEU A 614 -21.10 15.21 -5.78
C LEU A 614 -20.55 15.62 -7.16
N MET A 615 -21.20 15.16 -8.24
CA MET A 615 -20.85 15.56 -9.61
C MET A 615 -21.26 17.02 -9.85
N LEU A 616 -20.30 17.87 -10.22
CA LEU A 616 -20.52 19.33 -10.28
C LEU A 616 -20.90 19.83 -11.68
N THR A 617 -20.69 19.04 -12.75
CA THR A 617 -21.05 19.37 -14.15
C THR A 617 -21.46 18.15 -14.99
N ASN A 618 -22.27 18.38 -16.03
CA ASN A 618 -22.90 17.38 -16.92
C ASN A 618 -22.14 17.17 -18.25
N LYS A 619 -20.80 17.27 -18.28
CA LYS A 619 -20.01 17.17 -19.52
C LYS A 619 -18.98 16.03 -19.47
N GLU A 620 -19.32 14.91 -20.10
CA GLU A 620 -18.35 13.87 -20.46
C GLU A 620 -17.59 14.26 -21.74
N SER A 621 -16.26 14.19 -21.73
CA SER A 621 -15.45 14.34 -22.95
C SER A 621 -15.54 13.07 -23.83
N ASP A 622 -15.44 13.22 -25.15
CA ASP A 622 -15.47 12.07 -26.08
C ASP A 622 -14.23 11.15 -25.92
N GLU A 623 -13.13 11.67 -25.37
CA GLU A 623 -11.98 10.87 -24.92
C GLU A 623 -12.31 10.00 -23.71
N LEU A 624 -13.13 10.47 -22.75
CA LEU A 624 -13.63 9.66 -21.64
C LEU A 624 -14.60 8.56 -22.11
N LYS A 625 -15.37 8.76 -23.19
CA LYS A 625 -16.18 7.68 -23.79
C LYS A 625 -15.29 6.62 -24.43
N ASN A 626 -14.19 7.03 -25.07
CA ASN A 626 -13.23 6.11 -25.68
C ASN A 626 -12.39 5.40 -24.61
N ILE A 627 -11.96 6.08 -23.55
CA ILE A 627 -11.25 5.49 -22.40
C ILE A 627 -12.20 4.62 -21.58
N ARG A 628 -13.46 4.97 -21.35
CA ARG A 628 -14.45 4.07 -20.74
C ARG A 628 -14.73 2.87 -21.61
N LYS A 629 -14.80 3.02 -22.94
CA LYS A 629 -14.92 1.89 -23.85
C LYS A 629 -13.68 0.99 -23.80
N ILE A 630 -12.48 1.57 -23.81
CA ILE A 630 -11.20 0.85 -23.68
C ILE A 630 -11.07 0.22 -22.29
N LEU A 631 -11.51 0.85 -21.22
CA LEU A 631 -11.48 0.33 -19.84
C LEU A 631 -12.58 -0.70 -19.59
N VAL A 632 -13.73 -0.60 -20.26
CA VAL A 632 -14.77 -1.64 -20.27
C VAL A 632 -14.27 -2.83 -21.10
N ASP A 633 -13.67 -2.60 -22.26
CA ASP A 633 -13.06 -3.65 -23.10
C ASP A 633 -11.81 -4.27 -22.42
N TRP A 634 -11.04 -3.49 -21.66
CA TRP A 634 -9.88 -3.91 -20.86
C TRP A 634 -10.31 -4.64 -19.58
N LYS A 635 -11.35 -4.18 -18.87
CA LYS A 635 -12.02 -4.88 -17.76
C LYS A 635 -12.61 -6.20 -18.21
N ASN A 636 -13.17 -6.24 -19.42
CA ASN A 636 -13.63 -7.49 -20.07
C ASN A 636 -12.45 -8.36 -20.55
N SER A 637 -11.26 -7.80 -20.75
CA SER A 637 -10.02 -8.53 -21.11
C SER A 637 -9.20 -9.01 -19.89
N ILE A 638 -9.31 -8.33 -18.74
CA ILE A 638 -8.60 -8.62 -17.48
C ILE A 638 -9.41 -9.53 -16.55
N THR A 639 -10.72 -9.66 -16.76
CA THR A 639 -11.52 -10.72 -16.11
C THR A 639 -11.38 -12.07 -16.83
N LYS A 640 -10.14 -12.56 -16.94
CA LYS A 640 -9.81 -13.99 -16.95
C LYS A 640 -8.49 -14.14 -16.20
N SER A 641 -8.53 -14.32 -14.88
CA SER A 641 -8.82 -15.65 -14.35
C SER A 641 -9.67 -15.60 -13.07
N LYS A 642 -11.00 -15.63 -13.21
CA LYS A 642 -11.83 -16.32 -12.22
C LYS A 642 -11.71 -17.82 -12.49
N TYR A 643 -11.46 -18.63 -11.47
CA TYR A 643 -11.49 -20.07 -11.69
C TYR A 643 -12.93 -20.50 -11.85
N ARG A 644 -13.20 -21.15 -12.97
CA ARG A 644 -14.54 -21.56 -13.37
C ARG A 644 -14.74 -23.01 -12.98
N TYR A 645 -15.77 -23.26 -12.17
CA TYR A 645 -16.14 -24.58 -11.70
C TYR A 645 -17.56 -24.90 -12.14
N LYS A 646 -17.76 -26.02 -12.82
CA LYS A 646 -19.10 -26.45 -13.24
C LYS A 646 -19.87 -26.97 -12.03
N VAL A 647 -21.02 -26.37 -11.71
CA VAL A 647 -21.90 -26.82 -10.63
C VAL A 647 -23.18 -27.38 -11.21
N MET A 648 -23.64 -28.50 -10.65
CA MET A 648 -24.88 -29.18 -11.04
C MET A 648 -25.75 -29.41 -9.81
N GLU A 649 -27.01 -29.01 -9.90
CA GLU A 649 -28.06 -29.33 -8.94
C GLU A 649 -29.13 -30.18 -9.64
N TRP A 650 -29.63 -31.21 -8.94
CA TRP A 650 -30.73 -32.00 -9.44
C TRP A 650 -31.57 -32.65 -8.32
N ASN A 651 -32.87 -32.36 -8.29
CA ASN A 651 -33.84 -33.14 -7.53
C ASN A 651 -34.22 -34.42 -8.28
N ILE A 652 -33.85 -35.56 -7.70
CA ILE A 652 -33.98 -36.88 -8.34
C ILE A 652 -35.19 -37.69 -7.86
N ASN A 653 -36.07 -37.08 -7.05
CA ASN A 653 -37.37 -37.62 -6.64
C ASN A 653 -37.36 -39.09 -6.18
N GLN A 654 -36.41 -39.50 -5.33
CA GLN A 654 -36.41 -40.84 -4.74
C GLN A 654 -37.34 -40.96 -3.52
N ALA A 655 -38.19 -39.95 -3.23
CA ALA A 655 -39.14 -39.92 -2.11
C ALA A 655 -40.10 -41.11 -1.99
N THR A 656 -40.23 -41.91 -3.04
CA THR A 656 -41.16 -43.04 -3.10
C THR A 656 -40.55 -44.37 -2.66
N ASN A 657 -39.25 -44.42 -2.31
CA ASN A 657 -38.57 -45.63 -1.82
C ASN A 657 -38.81 -45.93 -0.32
N LYS A 658 -40.07 -45.90 0.14
CA LYS A 658 -40.42 -46.10 1.57
C LYS A 658 -40.00 -47.47 2.15
N ASN A 659 -39.70 -48.44 1.27
CA ASN A 659 -39.33 -49.81 1.63
C ASN A 659 -37.85 -50.16 1.34
N GLY A 660 -37.07 -49.25 0.74
CA GLY A 660 -35.65 -49.46 0.44
C GLY A 660 -35.35 -50.39 -0.76
N THR A 661 -36.36 -50.80 -1.52
CA THR A 661 -36.26 -51.77 -2.62
C THR A 661 -36.08 -51.16 -4.02
N ASN A 662 -36.30 -49.85 -4.19
CA ASN A 662 -36.10 -49.19 -5.49
C ASN A 662 -34.61 -49.09 -5.82
N LYS A 663 -34.26 -49.03 -7.11
CA LYS A 663 -32.90 -48.79 -7.61
C LYS A 663 -32.79 -47.38 -8.20
N LEU A 664 -31.65 -46.72 -8.01
CA LEU A 664 -31.36 -45.47 -8.73
C LEU A 664 -31.36 -45.75 -10.25
N PRO A 665 -32.04 -44.92 -11.06
CA PRO A 665 -32.06 -45.08 -12.50
C PRO A 665 -30.65 -45.03 -13.11
N ASN A 666 -30.37 -45.86 -14.12
CA ASN A 666 -29.11 -45.80 -14.87
C ASN A 666 -28.91 -44.43 -15.56
N LEU A 667 -30.01 -43.77 -15.93
CA LEU A 667 -29.98 -42.42 -16.48
C LEU A 667 -29.28 -41.43 -15.55
N LEU A 668 -29.57 -41.48 -14.24
CA LEU A 668 -28.96 -40.59 -13.27
C LEU A 668 -27.43 -40.70 -13.30
N MET A 669 -26.91 -41.93 -13.32
CA MET A 669 -25.47 -42.18 -13.46
C MET A 669 -24.95 -41.61 -14.78
N LYS A 670 -25.60 -41.91 -15.92
CA LYS A 670 -25.17 -41.43 -17.24
C LYS A 670 -25.13 -39.89 -17.30
N GLU A 671 -26.14 -39.21 -16.77
CA GLU A 671 -26.23 -37.74 -16.81
C GLU A 671 -25.13 -37.08 -15.98
N ILE A 672 -24.91 -37.51 -14.73
CA ILE A 672 -23.83 -36.95 -13.91
C ILE A 672 -22.47 -37.19 -14.59
N ILE A 673 -22.30 -38.35 -15.21
CA ILE A 673 -21.09 -38.72 -15.95
C ILE A 673 -20.87 -37.83 -17.18
N ILE A 674 -21.93 -37.54 -17.94
CA ILE A 674 -21.90 -36.71 -19.15
C ILE A 674 -21.66 -35.25 -18.77
N GLN A 675 -22.37 -34.77 -17.74
CA GLN A 675 -22.25 -33.39 -17.30
C GLN A 675 -20.91 -33.13 -16.61
N ASN A 676 -20.34 -34.13 -15.94
CA ASN A 676 -19.03 -34.06 -15.31
C ASN A 676 -18.81 -32.79 -14.44
N PRO A 677 -19.69 -32.53 -13.45
CA PRO A 677 -19.65 -31.28 -12.68
C PRO A 677 -18.51 -31.28 -11.65
N ASP A 678 -17.91 -30.14 -11.36
CA ASP A 678 -16.91 -30.01 -10.30
C ASP A 678 -17.53 -30.10 -8.89
N ILE A 679 -18.77 -29.61 -8.75
CA ILE A 679 -19.60 -29.72 -7.54
C ILE A 679 -21.00 -30.23 -7.94
N LEU A 680 -21.51 -31.23 -7.23
CA LEU A 680 -22.82 -31.83 -7.46
C LEU A 680 -23.67 -31.75 -6.19
N ILE A 681 -24.93 -31.31 -6.33
CA ILE A 681 -25.95 -31.30 -5.28
C ILE A 681 -27.13 -32.16 -5.77
N LEU A 682 -27.40 -33.26 -5.07
CA LEU A 682 -28.59 -34.09 -5.31
C LEU A 682 -29.55 -33.97 -4.14
N THR A 683 -30.77 -33.52 -4.42
CA THR A 683 -31.84 -33.51 -3.44
C THR A 683 -32.76 -34.72 -3.65
N GLU A 684 -33.47 -35.09 -2.58
CA GLU A 684 -34.31 -36.30 -2.56
C GLU A 684 -33.56 -37.61 -2.79
N PHE A 685 -32.31 -37.72 -2.36
CA PHE A 685 -31.53 -38.97 -2.46
C PHE A 685 -31.99 -40.02 -1.45
N SER A 686 -31.86 -41.30 -1.79
CA SER A 686 -32.13 -42.42 -0.87
C SER A 686 -31.10 -43.53 -1.04
N PHE A 687 -30.64 -44.10 0.08
CA PHE A 687 -29.73 -45.25 0.10
C PHE A 687 -30.48 -46.54 -0.31
N CYS A 688 -30.58 -46.74 -1.61
CA CYS A 688 -31.16 -47.88 -2.33
C CYS A 688 -30.21 -49.09 -2.47
N GLU A 689 -30.72 -50.19 -3.05
CA GLU A 689 -29.96 -51.43 -3.29
C GLU A 689 -28.67 -51.21 -4.11
N ASN A 690 -28.71 -50.35 -5.13
CA ASN A 690 -27.56 -50.06 -6.01
C ASN A 690 -26.80 -48.78 -5.63
N ALA A 691 -27.00 -48.21 -4.43
CA ALA A 691 -26.31 -47.00 -3.99
C ALA A 691 -24.77 -47.18 -3.94
N SER A 692 -24.29 -48.34 -3.51
CA SER A 692 -22.85 -48.63 -3.49
C SER A 692 -22.25 -48.70 -4.89
N GLU A 693 -22.98 -49.24 -5.86
CA GLU A 693 -22.55 -49.25 -7.27
C GLU A 693 -22.53 -47.82 -7.85
N PHE A 694 -23.56 -47.03 -7.52
CA PHE A 694 -23.63 -45.62 -7.88
C PHE A 694 -22.43 -44.83 -7.36
N PHE A 695 -22.12 -44.92 -6.06
CA PHE A 695 -20.97 -44.22 -5.48
C PHE A 695 -19.65 -44.64 -6.11
N LYS A 696 -19.46 -45.95 -6.33
CA LYS A 696 -18.26 -46.45 -6.98
C LYS A 696 -18.07 -45.85 -8.38
N LYS A 697 -19.09 -45.93 -9.23
CA LYS A 697 -19.01 -45.52 -10.65
C LYS A 697 -18.99 -44.01 -10.86
N VAL A 698 -19.75 -43.27 -10.04
CA VAL A 698 -19.94 -41.84 -10.22
C VAL A 698 -18.93 -41.03 -9.42
N PHE A 699 -18.51 -41.50 -8.24
CA PHE A 699 -17.64 -40.76 -7.34
C PHE A 699 -16.25 -41.37 -7.18
N ASP A 700 -16.13 -42.61 -6.70
CA ASP A 700 -14.83 -43.20 -6.35
C ASP A 700 -13.90 -43.34 -7.57
N GLU A 701 -14.41 -43.89 -8.67
CA GLU A 701 -13.65 -44.06 -9.93
C GLU A 701 -13.33 -42.73 -10.64
N ARG A 702 -13.91 -41.61 -10.17
CA ARG A 702 -13.80 -40.28 -10.80
C ARG A 702 -13.23 -39.22 -9.88
N ASN A 703 -12.64 -39.62 -8.76
CA ASN A 703 -11.95 -38.76 -7.80
C ASN A 703 -12.85 -37.69 -7.14
N TYR A 704 -14.12 -38.02 -6.89
CA TYR A 704 -14.96 -37.19 -6.02
C TYR A 704 -14.79 -37.60 -4.56
N ASP A 705 -14.97 -36.64 -3.65
CA ASP A 705 -15.43 -36.94 -2.30
C ASP A 705 -16.89 -36.51 -2.17
N TYR A 706 -17.60 -37.09 -1.21
CA TYR A 706 -19.04 -36.89 -1.09
C TYR A 706 -19.56 -37.16 0.32
N TYR A 707 -20.74 -36.62 0.60
CA TYR A 707 -21.49 -36.87 1.82
C TYR A 707 -23.00 -36.82 1.58
N PRO A 708 -23.78 -37.66 2.27
CA PRO A 708 -23.36 -38.63 3.29
C PRO A 708 -22.76 -39.92 2.70
N LYS A 709 -21.75 -40.48 3.39
CA LYS A 709 -21.13 -41.77 3.01
C LYS A 709 -21.96 -42.98 3.45
N GLU A 710 -22.82 -42.79 4.44
CA GLU A 710 -23.68 -43.82 5.02
C GLU A 710 -25.04 -43.25 5.44
N LYS A 711 -25.99 -44.13 5.75
CA LYS A 711 -27.37 -43.74 6.13
C LYS A 711 -27.37 -42.81 7.35
N THR A 712 -27.90 -41.60 7.21
CA THR A 712 -27.96 -40.63 8.31
C THR A 712 -29.24 -40.80 9.14
N LYS A 713 -29.46 -39.89 10.10
CA LYS A 713 -30.70 -39.79 10.85
C LYS A 713 -31.92 -39.53 9.94
N ASN A 714 -31.74 -38.86 8.80
CA ASN A 714 -32.81 -38.65 7.81
C ASN A 714 -33.31 -40.00 7.28
N THR A 715 -32.41 -40.85 6.78
CA THR A 715 -32.79 -42.20 6.34
C THR A 715 -33.44 -43.01 7.45
N LYS A 716 -32.91 -42.95 8.69
CA LYS A 716 -33.49 -43.64 9.85
C LYS A 716 -34.92 -43.19 10.17
N ASN A 717 -35.21 -41.90 9.94
CA ASN A 717 -36.54 -41.31 10.11
C ASN A 717 -37.42 -41.43 8.85
N LYS A 718 -37.05 -42.30 7.90
CA LYS A 718 -37.77 -42.51 6.63
C LYS A 718 -37.89 -41.23 5.78
N GLN A 719 -36.86 -40.40 5.82
CA GLN A 719 -36.73 -39.21 4.99
C GLN A 719 -35.64 -39.37 3.95
N ASN A 720 -35.76 -38.62 2.86
CA ASN A 720 -34.69 -38.54 1.88
C ASN A 720 -33.50 -37.75 2.43
N GLU A 721 -32.33 -38.12 1.96
CA GLU A 721 -31.08 -37.41 2.16
C GLU A 721 -30.92 -36.28 1.13
N ILE A 722 -30.00 -35.39 1.45
CA ILE A 722 -29.37 -34.48 0.50
C ILE A 722 -27.94 -34.97 0.35
N LEU A 723 -27.48 -35.14 -0.88
CA LEU A 723 -26.14 -35.61 -1.18
C LEU A 723 -25.36 -34.52 -1.89
N ILE A 724 -24.15 -34.22 -1.39
CA ILE A 724 -23.23 -33.26 -1.99
C ILE A 724 -21.92 -33.97 -2.31
N ALA A 725 -21.42 -33.78 -3.53
CA ALA A 725 -20.15 -34.33 -3.99
C ALA A 725 -19.29 -33.26 -4.67
N TRP A 726 -17.97 -33.39 -4.58
CA TRP A 726 -17.00 -32.44 -5.16
C TRP A 726 -15.72 -33.13 -5.62
N ARG A 727 -15.01 -32.54 -6.59
CA ARG A 727 -13.72 -33.03 -7.09
C ARG A 727 -12.61 -32.86 -6.05
N ARG A 728 -11.96 -33.97 -5.65
CA ARG A 728 -10.85 -33.96 -4.68
C ARG A 728 -9.63 -33.20 -5.18
N GLU A 729 -9.44 -33.12 -6.49
CA GLU A 729 -8.33 -32.37 -7.10
C GLU A 729 -8.55 -30.86 -7.13
N LEU A 730 -9.79 -30.39 -6.89
CA LEU A 730 -10.15 -28.98 -6.91
C LEU A 730 -10.48 -28.44 -5.51
N PHE A 731 -11.02 -29.28 -4.62
CA PHE A 731 -11.46 -28.85 -3.29
C PHE A 731 -11.00 -29.81 -2.20
N ASP A 732 -10.52 -29.25 -1.09
CA ASP A 732 -10.31 -29.95 0.19
C ASP A 732 -11.52 -29.76 1.11
N LEU A 733 -11.75 -30.71 2.03
CA LEU A 733 -12.70 -30.51 3.12
C LEU A 733 -12.04 -29.65 4.22
N CYS A 734 -12.76 -28.67 4.75
CA CYS A 734 -12.31 -27.91 5.91
C CYS A 734 -12.36 -28.80 7.16
N LEU A 735 -11.21 -29.39 7.53
CA LEU A 735 -11.10 -30.50 8.50
C LEU A 735 -11.62 -30.18 9.92
N ASP A 736 -11.83 -28.91 10.25
CA ASP A 736 -12.24 -28.47 11.60
C ASP A 736 -13.67 -27.92 11.71
N LYS A 737 -14.44 -27.86 10.60
CA LYS A 737 -15.79 -27.24 10.60
C LYS A 737 -16.83 -28.04 9.81
N CYS A 738 -17.27 -29.13 10.43
CA CYS A 738 -18.66 -29.62 10.48
C CYS A 738 -19.47 -29.83 9.18
N MET A 739 -19.88 -31.08 8.96
CA MET A 739 -21.01 -31.43 8.09
C MET A 739 -22.30 -31.34 8.91
N TYR A 740 -23.15 -30.36 8.59
CA TYR A 740 -24.39 -30.15 9.33
C TYR A 740 -25.57 -30.68 8.52
N SER A 741 -26.22 -31.72 9.04
CA SER A 741 -27.54 -32.14 8.56
C SER A 741 -28.59 -31.87 9.63
N VAL A 742 -29.62 -31.10 9.29
CA VAL A 742 -30.79 -30.93 10.16
C VAL A 742 -31.89 -31.91 9.77
N VAL A 743 -32.27 -32.74 10.73
CA VAL A 743 -33.30 -33.76 10.59
C VAL A 743 -34.68 -33.12 10.68
N THR A 744 -35.59 -33.44 9.77
CA THR A 744 -36.93 -32.84 9.74
C THR A 744 -38.01 -33.76 10.30
N PHE A 745 -38.86 -33.21 11.17
CA PHE A 745 -40.29 -33.51 11.35
C PHE A 745 -40.85 -32.75 12.56
N GLU A 746 -40.00 -32.27 13.47
CA GLU A 746 -40.40 -31.42 14.59
C GLU A 746 -40.34 -29.92 14.18
N ASN A 747 -41.47 -29.21 14.30
CA ASN A 747 -41.56 -27.75 14.19
C ASN A 747 -41.37 -27.08 12.81
N ASN A 748 -41.76 -27.73 11.69
CA ASN A 748 -41.80 -27.07 10.36
C ASN A 748 -40.44 -26.49 9.92
N LYS A 749 -39.34 -27.20 10.21
CA LYS A 749 -37.97 -26.86 9.79
C LYS A 749 -37.63 -27.49 8.42
N PRO A 750 -36.75 -26.87 7.62
CA PRO A 750 -36.27 -27.42 6.36
C PRO A 750 -35.21 -28.51 6.57
N ASN A 751 -35.07 -29.41 5.61
CA ASN A 751 -33.96 -30.37 5.57
C ASN A 751 -32.84 -29.69 4.77
N PHE A 752 -31.64 -29.60 5.32
CA PHE A 752 -30.50 -29.05 4.59
C PHE A 752 -29.21 -29.72 5.04
N LEU A 753 -28.25 -29.72 4.13
CA LEU A 753 -26.90 -30.22 4.31
C LEU A 753 -25.91 -29.13 3.96
N LEU A 754 -24.96 -28.87 4.85
CA LEU A 754 -23.84 -27.95 4.61
C LEU A 754 -22.53 -28.74 4.54
N VAL A 755 -21.73 -28.47 3.51
CA VAL A 755 -20.38 -28.99 3.33
C VAL A 755 -19.43 -27.81 3.15
N ASP A 756 -18.43 -27.72 4.01
CA ASP A 756 -17.43 -26.65 4.01
C ASP A 756 -16.18 -27.10 3.26
N LEU A 757 -15.87 -26.40 2.16
CA LEU A 757 -14.81 -26.74 1.22
C LEU A 757 -13.76 -25.62 1.15
N ILE A 758 -12.52 -25.99 0.83
CA ILE A 758 -11.43 -25.07 0.53
C ILE A 758 -10.97 -25.32 -0.90
N GLU A 759 -11.08 -24.32 -1.77
CA GLU A 759 -10.60 -24.41 -3.16
C GLU A 759 -9.07 -24.46 -3.19
N LYS A 760 -8.51 -25.43 -3.91
CA LYS A 760 -7.08 -25.79 -3.80
C LYS A 760 -6.12 -24.74 -4.34
N LYS A 761 -6.49 -23.99 -5.38
CA LYS A 761 -5.60 -23.03 -6.04
C LYS A 761 -5.54 -21.69 -5.31
N THR A 762 -6.68 -21.18 -4.89
CA THR A 762 -6.85 -19.87 -4.24
C THR A 762 -6.91 -19.97 -2.73
N ARG A 763 -7.06 -21.19 -2.18
CA ARG A 763 -7.27 -21.45 -0.74
C ARG A 763 -8.51 -20.76 -0.16
N GLN A 764 -9.45 -20.37 -1.01
CA GLN A 764 -10.69 -19.74 -0.60
C GLN A 764 -11.67 -20.77 -0.02
N GLU A 765 -12.29 -20.43 1.10
CA GLU A 765 -13.41 -21.20 1.66
C GLU A 765 -14.70 -21.01 0.83
N LEU A 766 -15.43 -22.10 0.64
CA LEU A 766 -16.74 -22.17 -0.02
C LEU A 766 -17.62 -23.18 0.73
N VAL A 767 -18.78 -22.73 1.19
CA VAL A 767 -19.82 -23.64 1.68
C VAL A 767 -20.77 -24.01 0.55
N VAL A 768 -20.93 -25.31 0.35
CA VAL A 768 -21.96 -25.89 -0.53
C VAL A 768 -23.14 -26.30 0.34
N ALA A 769 -24.30 -25.70 0.06
CA ALA A 769 -25.53 -25.91 0.82
C ALA A 769 -26.59 -26.59 -0.06
N GLY A 770 -26.94 -27.82 0.27
CA GLY A 770 -28.06 -28.52 -0.34
C GLY A 770 -29.30 -28.34 0.54
N VAL A 771 -30.44 -27.94 -0.04
CA VAL A 771 -31.64 -27.58 0.73
C VAL A 771 -32.90 -28.26 0.18
N ARG A 772 -33.80 -28.64 1.08
CA ARG A 772 -35.14 -29.12 0.77
C ARG A 772 -36.17 -28.50 1.72
N ILE A 773 -37.11 -27.75 1.15
CA ILE A 773 -38.19 -27.10 1.89
C ILE A 773 -39.38 -28.05 2.05
N THR A 774 -39.88 -28.18 3.29
CA THR A 774 -41.01 -29.05 3.60
C THR A 774 -42.35 -28.34 3.36
N MET A 775 -43.32 -29.05 2.77
CA MET A 775 -44.71 -28.59 2.64
C MET A 775 -45.64 -29.51 3.44
N ALA A 776 -46.42 -28.93 4.35
CA ALA A 776 -47.18 -29.69 5.34
C ALA A 776 -48.71 -29.65 5.18
N GLU A 777 -49.29 -28.91 4.23
CA GLU A 777 -50.76 -28.81 4.13
C GLU A 777 -51.23 -28.90 2.69
N ASN A 778 -52.05 -29.93 2.39
CA ASN A 778 -52.77 -30.04 1.12
C ASN A 778 -53.71 -28.86 0.96
N ILE A 779 -53.58 -28.12 -0.14
CA ILE A 779 -54.57 -27.11 -0.50
C ILE A 779 -55.85 -27.84 -0.92
N PRO A 780 -57.01 -27.46 -0.39
CA PRO A 780 -58.27 -28.04 -0.82
C PRO A 780 -58.42 -27.88 -2.33
N VAL A 781 -58.48 -29.00 -3.06
CA VAL A 781 -58.72 -29.01 -4.52
C VAL A 781 -60.10 -28.39 -4.85
N LYS A 782 -61.02 -28.42 -3.87
CA LYS A 782 -62.33 -27.77 -3.91
C LYS A 782 -62.41 -26.71 -2.81
N GLY A 783 -62.59 -25.46 -3.23
CA GLY A 783 -62.72 -24.28 -2.38
C GLY A 783 -62.94 -23.06 -3.26
N THR A 784 -63.50 -22.00 -2.69
CA THR A 784 -63.61 -20.68 -3.34
C THR A 784 -62.22 -20.12 -3.67
N GLU A 785 -62.12 -19.22 -4.65
CA GLU A 785 -60.83 -18.57 -4.99
C GLU A 785 -60.18 -17.89 -3.78
N ASP A 786 -60.98 -17.34 -2.87
CA ASP A 786 -60.48 -16.74 -1.63
C ASP A 786 -59.89 -17.76 -0.65
N GLU A 787 -60.48 -18.96 -0.54
CA GLU A 787 -59.94 -20.04 0.29
C GLU A 787 -58.60 -20.54 -0.27
N LYS A 788 -58.50 -20.68 -1.60
CA LYS A 788 -57.25 -21.04 -2.28
C LYS A 788 -56.19 -19.97 -2.06
N LYS A 789 -56.53 -18.68 -2.24
CA LYS A 789 -55.64 -17.54 -2.04
C LYS A 789 -55.11 -17.48 -0.60
N LYS A 790 -55.96 -17.66 0.40
CA LYS A 790 -55.55 -17.72 1.82
C LYS A 790 -54.63 -18.91 2.09
N ALA A 791 -54.90 -20.06 1.49
CA ALA A 791 -54.03 -21.24 1.62
C ALA A 791 -52.66 -21.02 0.96
N TYR A 792 -52.60 -20.40 -0.22
CA TYR A 792 -51.35 -20.02 -0.88
C TYR A 792 -50.52 -19.05 -0.05
N GLN A 793 -51.16 -18.02 0.51
CA GLN A 793 -50.48 -17.04 1.36
C GLN A 793 -49.92 -17.68 2.63
N LYS A 794 -50.67 -18.62 3.24
CA LYS A 794 -50.20 -19.39 4.40
C LYS A 794 -48.98 -20.24 4.04
N GLN A 795 -48.96 -20.88 2.87
CA GLN A 795 -47.82 -21.67 2.41
C GLN A 795 -46.61 -20.80 2.06
N ALA A 796 -46.79 -19.68 1.38
CA ALA A 796 -45.72 -18.73 1.08
C ALA A 796 -45.03 -18.24 2.38
N ASN A 797 -45.83 -17.87 3.39
CA ASN A 797 -45.32 -17.48 4.70
C ASN A 797 -44.56 -18.61 5.41
N LYS A 798 -45.00 -19.88 5.27
CA LYS A 798 -44.27 -21.04 5.84
C LYS A 798 -42.94 -21.28 5.12
N ARG A 799 -42.89 -21.15 3.80
CA ARG A 799 -41.64 -21.26 3.02
C ARG A 799 -40.67 -20.16 3.40
N TYR A 800 -41.14 -18.91 3.46
CA TYR A 800 -40.34 -17.78 3.90
C TYR A 800 -39.69 -18.05 5.25
N LYS A 801 -40.45 -18.51 6.25
CA LYS A 801 -39.90 -18.85 7.58
C LYS A 801 -38.85 -19.96 7.54
N GLN A 802 -39.05 -20.99 6.72
CA GLN A 802 -38.05 -22.05 6.54
C GLN A 802 -36.78 -21.52 5.86
N MET A 803 -36.92 -20.65 4.86
CA MET A 803 -35.79 -20.01 4.18
C MET A 803 -35.00 -19.07 5.08
N GLN A 804 -35.68 -18.24 5.86
CA GLN A 804 -35.03 -17.43 6.89
C GLN A 804 -34.27 -18.31 7.91
N TYR A 805 -34.80 -19.49 8.25
CA TYR A 805 -34.05 -20.43 9.09
C TYR A 805 -32.77 -20.93 8.41
N VAL A 806 -32.81 -21.30 7.12
CA VAL A 806 -31.60 -21.73 6.37
C VAL A 806 -30.59 -20.58 6.27
N TYR A 807 -31.01 -19.39 5.85
CA TYR A 807 -30.13 -18.23 5.71
C TYR A 807 -29.43 -17.88 7.03
N LYS A 808 -30.14 -17.98 8.15
CA LYS A 808 -29.55 -17.80 9.48
C LYS A 808 -28.47 -18.83 9.82
N GLN A 809 -28.60 -20.08 9.34
CA GLN A 809 -27.54 -21.09 9.54
C GLN A 809 -26.31 -20.82 8.65
N LEU A 810 -26.54 -20.15 7.51
CA LEU A 810 -25.53 -19.82 6.52
C LEU A 810 -24.80 -18.50 6.79
N GLU A 811 -25.36 -17.67 7.68
CA GLU A 811 -24.89 -16.33 8.00
C GLU A 811 -23.40 -16.30 8.37
N LYS A 812 -22.96 -17.34 9.09
CA LYS A 812 -21.59 -17.50 9.58
C LYS A 812 -20.55 -17.80 8.51
N PHE A 813 -20.96 -18.13 7.28
CA PHE A 813 -20.04 -18.52 6.21
C PHE A 813 -19.80 -17.39 5.23
N ALA A 814 -18.54 -17.18 4.83
CA ALA A 814 -18.14 -16.06 3.98
C ALA A 814 -18.66 -16.19 2.55
N ARG A 815 -18.49 -17.38 1.93
CA ARG A 815 -18.98 -17.70 0.58
C ARG A 815 -19.90 -18.91 0.64
N VAL A 816 -21.04 -18.82 -0.03
CA VAL A 816 -22.03 -19.91 -0.07
C VAL A 816 -22.55 -20.06 -1.48
N ILE A 817 -22.60 -21.30 -1.96
CA ILE A 817 -23.48 -21.70 -3.06
C ILE A 817 -24.53 -22.65 -2.51
N MET A 818 -25.79 -22.35 -2.81
CA MET A 818 -26.94 -23.12 -2.37
C MET A 818 -27.75 -23.58 -3.57
N GLY A 819 -28.15 -24.85 -3.55
CA GLY A 819 -29.05 -25.43 -4.53
C GLY A 819 -29.95 -26.47 -3.89
N GLY A 820 -31.11 -26.71 -4.49
CA GLY A 820 -32.02 -27.77 -4.07
C GLY A 820 -33.49 -27.42 -4.25
N ASP A 821 -34.36 -28.24 -3.66
CA ASP A 821 -35.80 -28.12 -3.76
C ASP A 821 -36.35 -27.05 -2.81
N PHE A 822 -36.58 -25.86 -3.35
CA PHE A 822 -37.18 -24.74 -2.61
C PHE A 822 -38.70 -24.86 -2.46
N ASN A 823 -39.29 -25.92 -3.01
CA ASN A 823 -40.72 -26.22 -3.01
C ASN A 823 -41.56 -25.07 -3.56
N ASN A 824 -41.09 -24.59 -4.72
CA ASN A 824 -41.64 -23.44 -5.40
C ASN A 824 -43.09 -23.75 -5.81
N TYR A 825 -44.03 -22.85 -5.48
CA TYR A 825 -45.43 -23.10 -5.79
C TYR A 825 -45.65 -23.06 -7.30
N ARG A 826 -45.69 -24.25 -7.90
CA ARG A 826 -46.28 -24.65 -9.18
C ARG A 826 -46.20 -23.62 -10.32
N ARG A 827 -45.52 -24.04 -11.39
CA ARG A 827 -46.04 -24.07 -12.78
C ARG A 827 -47.14 -23.04 -13.04
N ARG A 828 -46.77 -21.94 -13.72
CA ARG A 828 -47.66 -20.82 -14.15
C ARG A 828 -47.88 -19.68 -13.14
N THR A 829 -47.03 -19.54 -12.11
CA THR A 829 -47.03 -18.38 -11.22
C THR A 829 -45.99 -17.36 -11.70
N GLU A 830 -46.35 -16.06 -11.77
CA GLU A 830 -45.44 -15.03 -12.25
C GLU A 830 -44.34 -14.71 -11.23
N LEU A 831 -43.11 -14.48 -11.72
CA LEU A 831 -41.90 -14.15 -10.94
C LEU A 831 -42.11 -13.01 -9.92
N LYS A 832 -43.09 -12.13 -10.15
CA LYS A 832 -43.45 -11.01 -9.27
C LYS A 832 -43.89 -11.43 -7.86
N ASP A 833 -44.41 -12.65 -7.69
CA ASP A 833 -44.80 -13.17 -6.38
C ASP A 833 -43.60 -13.77 -5.62
N TRP A 834 -42.43 -13.85 -6.29
CA TRP A 834 -41.12 -14.26 -5.76
C TRP A 834 -40.13 -13.10 -5.62
N ASN A 835 -40.43 -11.93 -6.21
CA ASN A 835 -39.69 -10.67 -6.20
C ASN A 835 -38.64 -10.63 -5.07
N ILE A 836 -37.33 -10.55 -5.29
CA ILE A 836 -36.50 -9.91 -6.33
C ILE A 836 -35.19 -10.72 -6.31
N GLY A 837 -34.32 -10.73 -7.33
CA GLY A 837 -33.10 -11.57 -7.41
C GLY A 837 -32.05 -11.43 -6.29
N ARG A 838 -32.40 -10.77 -5.18
CA ARG A 838 -31.66 -10.61 -3.93
C ARG A 838 -32.60 -10.87 -2.76
N ILE A 839 -32.24 -11.78 -1.86
CA ILE A 839 -32.88 -11.95 -0.55
C ILE A 839 -31.95 -11.36 0.51
N LEU A 840 -32.46 -10.42 1.29
CA LEU A 840 -31.76 -9.89 2.47
C LEU A 840 -32.19 -10.69 3.71
N CYS A 841 -31.22 -11.26 4.41
CA CYS A 841 -31.40 -11.89 5.72
C CYS A 841 -30.36 -11.28 6.66
N ASP A 842 -30.80 -10.61 7.74
CA ASP A 842 -29.93 -9.98 8.74
C ASP A 842 -28.79 -9.13 8.09
N ASN A 843 -29.14 -8.29 7.11
CA ASN A 843 -28.23 -7.43 6.32
C ASN A 843 -27.23 -8.15 5.39
N GLN A 844 -27.35 -9.46 5.20
CA GLN A 844 -26.58 -10.21 4.20
C GLN A 844 -27.39 -10.43 2.91
N GLU A 845 -26.76 -10.13 1.77
CA GLU A 845 -27.36 -10.31 0.45
C GLU A 845 -27.10 -11.72 -0.09
N TYR A 846 -28.19 -12.44 -0.36
CA TYR A 846 -28.20 -13.70 -1.09
C TYR A 846 -28.74 -13.47 -2.51
N LYS A 847 -27.95 -13.74 -3.54
CA LYS A 847 -28.34 -13.56 -4.94
C LYS A 847 -28.96 -14.82 -5.49
N ILE A 848 -30.13 -14.70 -6.11
CA ILE A 848 -30.81 -15.82 -6.76
C ILE A 848 -30.45 -15.80 -8.25
N TYR A 849 -29.97 -16.93 -8.75
CA TYR A 849 -29.66 -17.17 -10.15
C TYR A 849 -30.67 -18.16 -10.71
N THR A 850 -31.44 -17.66 -11.66
CA THR A 850 -32.46 -18.40 -12.40
C THR A 850 -32.22 -18.10 -13.88
N PRO A 851 -32.04 -19.12 -14.74
CA PRO A 851 -31.89 -18.91 -16.18
C PRO A 851 -32.94 -17.95 -16.75
N LYS A 852 -32.49 -16.83 -17.34
CA LYS A 852 -33.36 -15.73 -17.81
C LYS A 852 -34.45 -16.23 -18.76
N GLY A 853 -35.70 -15.97 -18.42
CA GLY A 853 -36.87 -16.29 -19.26
C GLY A 853 -37.40 -17.73 -19.12
N GLN A 854 -36.94 -18.50 -18.15
CA GLN A 854 -37.43 -19.87 -17.89
C GLN A 854 -38.04 -19.98 -16.50
N SER A 855 -39.09 -19.22 -16.30
CA SER A 855 -40.27 -19.66 -15.55
C SER A 855 -41.44 -19.13 -16.36
N ILE A 856 -42.45 -19.98 -16.58
CA ILE A 856 -43.69 -19.72 -17.33
C ILE A 856 -43.61 -20.14 -18.82
N LYS A 857 -43.89 -21.44 -19.05
CA LYS A 857 -44.25 -22.08 -20.33
C LYS A 857 -43.18 -22.13 -21.43
N GLU A 858 -42.58 -23.31 -21.59
CA GLU A 858 -42.23 -23.78 -22.93
C GLU A 858 -43.27 -24.82 -23.40
N LYS A 859 -44.00 -24.45 -24.46
CA LYS A 859 -45.13 -25.23 -25.01
C LYS A 859 -44.70 -26.34 -25.97
N LYS A 860 -43.48 -26.88 -25.84
CA LYS A 860 -42.95 -27.85 -26.82
C LYS A 860 -42.87 -29.26 -26.22
N SER A 861 -43.71 -30.10 -26.81
CA SER A 861 -44.12 -31.42 -26.38
C SER A 861 -43.03 -32.48 -26.44
N ILE A 862 -43.12 -33.46 -25.55
CA ILE A 862 -42.71 -34.83 -25.85
C ILE A 862 -43.94 -35.51 -26.47
N ARG A 863 -43.82 -36.02 -27.71
CA ARG A 863 -44.86 -36.81 -28.42
C ARG A 863 -46.26 -36.17 -28.57
N GLY A 864 -46.38 -34.84 -28.51
CA GLY A 864 -47.67 -34.14 -28.61
C GLY A 864 -48.38 -33.90 -27.28
N GLU A 865 -47.79 -34.32 -26.14
CA GLU A 865 -48.27 -34.00 -24.80
C GLU A 865 -47.43 -32.88 -24.14
N GLU A 866 -48.09 -31.96 -23.43
CA GLU A 866 -47.44 -30.87 -22.68
C GLU A 866 -46.84 -31.44 -21.38
N TYR A 867 -45.51 -31.59 -21.31
CA TYR A 867 -44.80 -31.93 -20.07
C TYR A 867 -44.04 -30.73 -19.53
N GLU A 868 -44.07 -30.57 -18.22
CA GLU A 868 -43.43 -29.47 -17.49
C GLU A 868 -42.54 -30.11 -16.43
N PHE A 869 -41.29 -29.68 -16.30
CA PHE A 869 -40.40 -30.06 -15.20
C PHE A 869 -40.46 -28.98 -14.13
N ALA A 870 -40.28 -29.36 -12.87
CA ALA A 870 -40.01 -28.35 -11.85
C ALA A 870 -38.58 -27.79 -12.03
N GLU A 871 -38.38 -26.54 -11.60
CA GLU A 871 -37.19 -25.75 -11.89
C GLU A 871 -36.73 -25.10 -10.59
N ASP A 872 -35.53 -25.49 -10.17
CA ASP A 872 -34.87 -24.98 -8.96
C ASP A 872 -33.95 -23.82 -9.28
N HIS A 873 -33.34 -23.22 -8.27
CA HIS A 873 -32.49 -22.04 -8.44
C HIS A 873 -31.17 -22.22 -7.71
N PHE A 874 -30.13 -21.55 -8.18
CA PHE A 874 -28.96 -21.35 -7.35
C PHE A 874 -29.15 -20.08 -6.51
N VAL A 875 -28.73 -20.14 -5.27
CA VAL A 875 -28.66 -18.97 -4.39
C VAL A 875 -27.22 -18.83 -3.91
N THR A 876 -26.62 -17.67 -4.09
CA THR A 876 -25.23 -17.44 -3.68
C THR A 876 -25.09 -16.33 -2.66
N LYS A 877 -24.05 -16.43 -1.85
CA LYS A 877 -23.53 -15.36 -0.99
C LYS A 877 -22.05 -15.18 -1.32
N ASN A 878 -21.66 -13.97 -1.72
CA ASN A 878 -20.26 -13.62 -2.05
C ASN A 878 -19.55 -14.55 -3.05
N CYS A 879 -20.30 -15.18 -3.96
CA CYS A 879 -19.78 -15.81 -5.17
C CYS A 879 -20.73 -15.56 -6.34
N GLU A 880 -20.23 -15.66 -7.57
CA GLU A 880 -21.00 -15.40 -8.78
C GLU A 880 -21.18 -16.68 -9.58
N ILE A 881 -22.30 -16.75 -10.30
CA ILE A 881 -22.60 -17.84 -11.22
C ILE A 881 -22.83 -17.22 -12.60
N ASP A 882 -22.37 -17.92 -13.63
CA ASP A 882 -22.54 -17.58 -15.05
C ASP A 882 -23.03 -18.81 -15.82
N ASN A 883 -23.53 -18.62 -17.04
CA ASN A 883 -24.00 -19.69 -17.93
C ASN A 883 -25.00 -20.66 -17.29
N GLU A 884 -25.89 -20.16 -16.42
CA GLU A 884 -26.93 -20.99 -15.81
C GLU A 884 -27.96 -21.48 -16.86
N VAL A 885 -28.19 -22.79 -16.91
CA VAL A 885 -29.06 -23.45 -17.89
C VAL A 885 -29.84 -24.58 -17.24
N TYR A 886 -31.11 -24.73 -17.63
CA TYR A 886 -31.90 -25.92 -17.34
C TYR A 886 -31.74 -26.96 -18.47
N ASP A 887 -31.17 -28.12 -18.16
CA ASP A 887 -31.13 -29.26 -19.06
C ASP A 887 -32.34 -30.18 -18.82
N ARG A 888 -33.27 -30.18 -19.78
CA ARG A 888 -34.46 -31.05 -19.82
C ARG A 888 -34.26 -32.24 -20.77
N CYS A 889 -33.15 -32.27 -21.50
CA CYS A 889 -32.92 -33.21 -22.59
C CYS A 889 -32.49 -34.60 -22.09
N PHE A 890 -32.29 -34.79 -20.78
CA PHE A 890 -31.97 -36.09 -20.20
C PHE A 890 -33.03 -37.16 -20.53
N VAL A 891 -34.29 -36.76 -20.69
CA VAL A 891 -35.36 -37.67 -21.14
C VAL A 891 -35.12 -38.27 -22.51
N PHE A 892 -34.45 -37.55 -23.42
CA PHE A 892 -34.10 -38.04 -24.76
C PHE A 892 -32.84 -38.89 -24.76
N ARG A 893 -32.07 -38.86 -23.67
CA ARG A 893 -30.84 -39.63 -23.51
C ARG A 893 -31.07 -40.94 -22.75
N ASP A 894 -32.27 -41.19 -22.24
CA ASP A 894 -32.64 -42.47 -21.62
C ASP A 894 -33.11 -43.51 -22.65
N GLU A 895 -32.26 -44.51 -22.87
CA GLU A 895 -32.52 -45.67 -23.74
C GLU A 895 -33.69 -46.55 -23.26
N LYS A 896 -34.16 -46.45 -22.00
CA LYS A 896 -35.32 -47.22 -21.50
C LYS A 896 -36.68 -46.60 -21.85
N TYR A 897 -36.74 -45.27 -22.00
CA TYR A 897 -37.96 -44.55 -22.38
C TYR A 897 -38.08 -44.33 -23.90
N ILE A 898 -36.96 -44.57 -24.61
CA ILE A 898 -36.94 -44.91 -26.02
C ILE A 898 -37.28 -46.41 -26.12
N ASN A 899 -38.50 -46.72 -26.55
CA ASN A 899 -39.07 -48.08 -26.74
C ASN A 899 -39.98 -48.65 -25.63
N GLY A 900 -41.07 -47.94 -25.28
CA GLY A 900 -42.34 -48.69 -25.29
C GLY A 900 -43.42 -48.47 -24.24
N GLU A 901 -43.31 -47.61 -23.22
CA GLU A 901 -44.46 -47.36 -22.33
C GLU A 901 -44.70 -45.88 -22.01
N ASP A 902 -45.96 -45.61 -21.68
CA ASP A 902 -46.70 -44.35 -21.79
C ASP A 902 -46.18 -43.23 -20.87
N LEU A 903 -45.99 -42.03 -21.43
CA LEU A 903 -45.58 -40.84 -20.68
C LEU A 903 -46.80 -40.16 -20.00
N SER A 904 -48.03 -40.58 -20.30
CA SER A 904 -49.24 -40.02 -19.70
C SER A 904 -49.42 -40.38 -18.21
N ASP A 905 -48.69 -41.40 -17.71
CA ASP A 905 -48.77 -41.90 -16.32
C ASP A 905 -47.62 -41.41 -15.40
N TRP A 906 -46.96 -40.31 -15.80
CA TRP A 906 -45.81 -39.70 -15.10
C TRP A 906 -46.04 -39.31 -13.63
N ASN A 907 -47.30 -39.32 -13.16
CA ASN A 907 -47.60 -39.09 -11.74
C ASN A 907 -47.14 -40.23 -10.83
N TYR A 908 -46.69 -41.39 -11.34
CA TYR A 908 -46.46 -42.58 -10.51
C TYR A 908 -45.24 -43.46 -10.84
N LEU A 909 -44.28 -43.01 -11.65
CA LEU A 909 -42.99 -43.70 -11.77
C LEU A 909 -42.10 -43.35 -10.55
N SER A 910 -42.33 -44.10 -9.47
CA SER A 910 -41.59 -44.11 -8.21
C SER A 910 -40.06 -44.08 -8.46
N GLY A 911 -39.43 -42.92 -8.28
CA GLY A 911 -37.97 -42.76 -8.37
C GLY A 911 -37.42 -42.20 -9.70
N TYR A 912 -38.25 -41.59 -10.55
CA TYR A 912 -37.77 -40.85 -11.74
C TYR A 912 -37.72 -39.33 -11.46
N PRO A 913 -36.66 -38.60 -11.88
CA PRO A 913 -36.54 -37.16 -11.64
C PRO A 913 -37.68 -36.34 -12.26
N ASP A 914 -38.29 -35.46 -11.47
CA ASP A 914 -39.39 -34.57 -11.86
C ASP A 914 -38.97 -33.08 -11.99
N HIS A 915 -37.68 -32.80 -11.75
CA HIS A 915 -37.05 -31.49 -11.94
C HIS A 915 -36.08 -31.50 -13.12
N ALA A 916 -35.90 -30.33 -13.74
CA ALA A 916 -34.84 -30.10 -14.72
C ALA A 916 -33.48 -30.11 -14.03
N ILE A 917 -32.43 -30.52 -14.74
CA ILE A 917 -31.06 -30.42 -14.22
C ILE A 917 -30.67 -28.94 -14.29
N LEU A 918 -30.30 -28.33 -13.16
CA LEU A 918 -29.78 -26.98 -13.13
C LEU A 918 -28.24 -27.01 -13.17
N ILE A 919 -27.66 -26.39 -14.19
CA ILE A 919 -26.21 -26.39 -14.43
C ILE A 919 -25.75 -24.95 -14.54
N ALA A 920 -24.59 -24.63 -13.95
CA ALA A 920 -23.98 -23.33 -14.15
C ALA A 920 -22.47 -23.35 -13.91
N ASP A 921 -21.81 -22.26 -14.26
CA ASP A 921 -20.40 -21.99 -13.99
C ASP A 921 -20.27 -21.15 -12.71
N LEU A 922 -19.86 -21.77 -11.61
CA LEU A 922 -19.45 -21.05 -10.40
C LEU A 922 -18.11 -20.37 -10.65
N LEU A 923 -18.06 -19.08 -10.34
CA LEU A 923 -16.88 -18.25 -10.45
C LEU A 923 -16.37 -17.95 -9.04
N LEU A 924 -15.18 -18.49 -8.73
CA LEU A 924 -14.42 -18.22 -7.50
C LEU A 924 -13.17 -17.40 -7.79
#